data_AF-A0A8X7CIA1-F1
#
_entry.id   AF-A0A8X7CIA1-F1
#
_cell.length_a   1.000
_cell.length_b   1.000
_cell.length_c   1.000
_cell.angle_alpha   90.00
_cell.angle_beta   90.00
_cell.angle_gamma   90.00
#
_symmetry.space_group_name_H-M   'P 1'
#
loop_
_entity.id
_entity.type
_entity.pdbx_description
1 polymer ?
#
loop_
_entity_poly.entity_id
_entity_poly.type
_entity_poly.pdbx_seq_one_letter_code
_entity_poly.pdbx_strand_id
1 'polypeptide(L)'
;MRHLLAFFLLLSFTLYYNIAFSSNLKVVATIKPIHSLVASVTEGILEPELLGYATSAHNYILKPSDASNLESSDVIFYTDDNLETFVQTFAKNNKELVQLSKVINLLPARPHSFSRKITNTQDEKDLHIWLSPENAKSMVLFISATLSNIDKENFHRYNSNATKAIKKIDQEVKEIVKELNDFKNQKYIVTHDAYQYFEKYFGLNHPSAILSIEEDSYIGMKSLMKLKKIMKEENVKCIFAHSQEDSIKPNALSNDAKMVVLDPIGSDIEPGKDAYLAIINSIAQNFKSNSACSNEVRVALSVNNKVVEFEQEFKEKKQLRGNIYVAYVKRIEPSLQAVFIEYGKNKQGFLSFSEISLDYFNIPEKEKETIFEGYSNDDCTEEASANVSSDSAASKNVNELGSGFVREVPLYKKYKLQDVISVNQKVLVQLTKEERGNKGASFTTYITLVGRYCVFMPNSMSKGGVSRRIEDANVRKQLKDILSSINLPKRSGLIVRTVGSGKDKKEIEQDYNYLSSLWQSIQKNAFSVNAPSLIYNEADVIMRSVRDFCSDGIEVIVSGKEAFEAVRQYTKNALKGSKLRYRLYRGSIPIFTYYGIEDQISELYSNRVELPSGGSLVITLTEAFVSIDVNSGKMTGEDSIEETAYRTNMEAVPEISRQVNLRGLSGLIVVDFIDMLKYQYCRAVESAIKQAFKDDKAKVQFSYINDFGLMVFSRQRIKPNIQEINTTECLHCKGIGRVKSNEVIVASILRDLQHIAHRNQNKSFDLVAHSAVIAHIFNNKRNTVSTIEKEFNITLNISIDNSLDVNTFVLKQGDDVNSNGYKPLQNSGYQIEDSSNEEVDNSNKLLGNSWLTKWLSRFLSSNN
;
A
#
# COMPACT_ATOMS: atom_id res chain seq x y z
N MET A 1 32.45 -30.89 -54.00
CA MET A 1 31.63 -29.78 -54.56
C MET A 1 30.23 -30.20 -55.00
N ARG A 2 30.01 -31.37 -55.62
CA ARG A 2 28.66 -31.82 -56.03
C ARG A 2 27.65 -32.02 -54.88
N HIS A 3 28.10 -32.46 -53.70
CA HIS A 3 27.21 -32.61 -52.53
C HIS A 3 26.85 -31.28 -51.84
N LEU A 4 27.70 -30.25 -51.96
CA LEU A 4 27.41 -28.90 -51.42
C LEU A 4 26.37 -28.17 -52.27
N LEU A 5 26.42 -28.35 -53.59
CA LEU A 5 25.42 -27.80 -54.51
C LEU A 5 24.05 -28.46 -54.36
N ALA A 6 24.00 -29.76 -54.09
CA ALA A 6 22.74 -30.46 -53.81
C ALA A 6 22.12 -30.03 -52.48
N PHE A 7 22.93 -29.76 -51.46
CA PHE A 7 22.46 -29.25 -50.17
C PHE A 7 21.97 -27.81 -50.28
N PHE A 8 22.63 -26.96 -51.07
CA PHE A 8 22.18 -25.59 -51.33
C PHE A 8 20.92 -25.53 -52.18
N LEU A 9 20.74 -26.45 -53.13
CA LEU A 9 19.52 -26.59 -53.93
C LEU A 9 18.33 -27.13 -53.11
N LEU A 10 18.58 -28.03 -52.15
CA LEU A 10 17.57 -28.47 -51.17
C LEU A 10 17.23 -27.36 -50.17
N LEU A 11 18.22 -26.58 -49.72
CA LEU A 11 18.00 -25.43 -48.85
C LEU A 11 17.22 -24.33 -49.57
N SER A 12 17.53 -24.06 -50.85
CA SER A 12 16.79 -23.11 -51.66
C SER A 12 15.39 -23.62 -52.02
N PHE A 13 15.18 -24.94 -52.17
CA PHE A 13 13.83 -25.53 -52.29
C PHE A 13 13.01 -25.41 -51.00
N THR A 14 13.65 -25.53 -49.82
CA THR A 14 12.98 -25.29 -48.53
C THR A 14 12.74 -23.81 -48.23
N LEU A 15 13.58 -22.90 -48.77
CA LEU A 15 13.36 -21.46 -48.70
C LEU A 15 12.30 -20.97 -49.70
N TYR A 16 12.12 -21.64 -50.85
CA TYR A 16 11.06 -21.30 -51.82
C TYR A 16 9.65 -21.62 -51.32
N TYR A 17 9.52 -22.51 -50.32
CA TYR A 17 8.23 -22.82 -49.68
C TYR A 17 7.83 -21.82 -48.57
N ASN A 18 8.67 -20.84 -48.25
CA ASN A 18 8.34 -19.73 -47.35
C ASN A 18 8.20 -18.41 -48.12
N ILE A 19 7.54 -18.44 -49.28
CA ILE A 19 6.97 -17.20 -49.83
C ILE A 19 5.81 -16.85 -48.89
N ALA A 20 6.00 -15.82 -48.08
CA ALA A 20 4.96 -15.23 -47.25
C ALA A 20 3.87 -14.65 -48.17
N PHE A 21 2.90 -15.47 -48.54
CA PHE A 21 1.64 -15.00 -49.10
C PHE A 21 0.89 -14.28 -47.97
N SER A 22 0.96 -12.95 -47.99
CA SER A 22 0.09 -12.08 -47.21
C SER A 22 -1.27 -12.05 -47.89
N SER A 23 -2.35 -12.29 -47.14
CA SER A 23 -3.70 -12.14 -47.67
C SER A 23 -4.04 -10.64 -47.77
N ASN A 24 -4.77 -10.24 -48.82
CA ASN A 24 -5.30 -8.87 -48.95
C ASN A 24 -6.67 -8.69 -48.25
N LEU A 25 -7.16 -9.72 -47.56
CA LEU A 25 -8.42 -9.68 -46.83
C LEU A 25 -8.39 -8.70 -45.66
N LYS A 26 -9.40 -7.85 -45.57
CA LYS A 26 -9.68 -7.03 -44.39
C LYS A 26 -10.72 -7.69 -43.50
N VAL A 27 -10.27 -8.17 -42.34
CA VAL A 27 -11.11 -8.87 -41.36
C VAL A 27 -11.32 -7.99 -40.14
N VAL A 28 -12.58 -7.81 -39.74
CA VAL A 28 -12.96 -7.05 -38.53
C VAL A 28 -13.65 -7.98 -37.54
N ALA A 29 -13.32 -7.81 -36.26
CA ALA A 29 -14.05 -8.43 -35.15
C ALA A 29 -14.67 -7.35 -34.26
N THR A 30 -15.90 -7.60 -33.80
CA THR A 30 -16.61 -6.64 -32.94
C THR A 30 -15.94 -6.53 -31.58
N ILE A 31 -15.93 -7.59 -30.78
CA ILE A 31 -15.45 -7.55 -29.39
C ILE A 31 -14.08 -8.22 -29.22
N LYS A 32 -13.33 -7.81 -28.19
CA LYS A 32 -11.96 -8.27 -27.89
C LYS A 32 -11.82 -9.80 -27.75
N PRO A 33 -12.74 -10.54 -27.09
CA PRO A 33 -12.69 -12.01 -27.05
C PRO A 33 -12.75 -12.62 -28.45
N ILE A 34 -13.61 -12.12 -29.33
CA ILE A 34 -13.76 -12.63 -30.71
C ILE A 34 -12.56 -12.26 -31.55
N HIS A 35 -12.06 -11.03 -31.43
CA HIS A 35 -10.83 -10.59 -32.08
C HIS A 35 -9.66 -11.51 -31.77
N SER A 36 -9.51 -11.92 -30.50
CA SER A 36 -8.46 -12.83 -30.07
C SER A 36 -8.55 -14.21 -30.74
N LEU A 37 -9.77 -14.76 -30.87
CA LEU A 37 -9.99 -16.04 -31.54
C LEU A 37 -9.71 -15.94 -33.05
N VAL A 38 -10.14 -14.86 -33.69
CA VAL A 38 -9.85 -14.59 -35.11
C VAL A 38 -8.33 -14.43 -35.32
N ALA A 39 -7.66 -13.62 -34.50
CA ALA A 39 -6.21 -13.40 -34.55
C ALA A 39 -5.40 -14.69 -34.36
N SER A 40 -5.92 -15.62 -33.55
CA SER A 40 -5.31 -16.95 -33.37
C SER A 40 -5.40 -17.80 -34.63
N VAL A 41 -6.50 -17.70 -35.41
CA VAL A 41 -6.67 -18.43 -36.67
C VAL A 41 -5.85 -17.78 -37.79
N THR A 42 -5.77 -16.45 -37.83
CA THR A 42 -5.07 -15.70 -38.89
C THR A 42 -3.58 -15.49 -38.63
N GLU A 43 -3.02 -16.08 -37.57
CA GLU A 43 -1.63 -15.88 -37.15
C GLU A 43 -0.62 -16.07 -38.31
N GLY A 44 0.14 -15.01 -38.60
CA GLY A 44 1.15 -14.96 -39.66
C GLY A 44 0.58 -14.88 -41.09
N ILE A 45 -0.72 -14.67 -41.25
CA ILE A 45 -1.41 -14.49 -42.54
C ILE A 45 -1.91 -13.04 -42.68
N LEU A 46 -2.67 -12.57 -41.68
CA LEU A 46 -3.17 -11.20 -41.58
C LEU A 46 -3.47 -10.84 -40.11
N GLU A 47 -3.54 -9.55 -39.82
CA GLU A 47 -3.97 -9.03 -38.51
C GLU A 47 -5.42 -8.51 -38.60
N PRO A 48 -6.36 -9.06 -37.81
CA PRO A 48 -7.73 -8.57 -37.80
C PRO A 48 -7.83 -7.25 -37.03
N GLU A 49 -8.70 -6.36 -37.50
CA GLU A 49 -9.03 -5.11 -36.80
C GLU A 49 -10.07 -5.35 -35.71
N LEU A 50 -9.96 -4.61 -34.60
CA LEU A 50 -10.90 -4.63 -33.48
C LEU A 50 -11.65 -3.29 -33.43
N LEU A 51 -12.98 -3.33 -33.28
CA LEU A 51 -13.75 -2.11 -33.03
C LEU A 51 -13.47 -1.58 -31.63
N GLY A 52 -13.42 -0.25 -31.47
CA GLY A 52 -13.03 0.40 -30.22
C GLY A 52 -14.07 0.31 -29.09
N TYR A 53 -14.34 -0.89 -28.57
CA TYR A 53 -15.15 -1.10 -27.36
C TYR A 53 -14.38 -0.70 -26.10
N ALA A 54 -14.87 0.30 -25.37
CA ALA A 54 -14.24 0.77 -24.14
C ALA A 54 -14.94 0.31 -22.85
N THR A 55 -16.26 0.05 -22.85
CA THR A 55 -17.00 -0.11 -21.58
C THR A 55 -18.12 -1.18 -21.57
N SER A 56 -18.88 -1.39 -22.65
CA SER A 56 -19.96 -2.40 -22.68
C SER A 56 -20.28 -2.85 -24.11
N ALA A 57 -20.58 -4.14 -24.30
CA ALA A 57 -21.00 -4.70 -25.60
C ALA A 57 -22.47 -4.42 -25.93
N HIS A 58 -23.32 -4.16 -24.94
CA HIS A 58 -24.77 -3.98 -25.13
C HIS A 58 -25.16 -2.55 -25.55
N ASN A 59 -24.39 -1.55 -25.13
CA ASN A 59 -24.71 -0.11 -25.28
C ASN A 59 -23.66 0.64 -26.09
N TYR A 60 -22.98 -0.06 -26.99
CA TYR A 60 -21.90 0.53 -27.78
C TYR A 60 -22.45 1.53 -28.82
N ILE A 61 -21.92 2.75 -28.78
CA ILE A 61 -22.21 3.82 -29.74
C ILE A 61 -21.14 3.80 -30.83
N LEU A 62 -21.57 3.51 -32.07
CA LEU A 62 -20.67 3.40 -33.22
C LEU A 62 -20.01 4.74 -33.58
N LYS A 63 -18.67 4.81 -33.55
CA LYS A 63 -17.93 6.01 -33.94
C LYS A 63 -17.74 6.09 -35.46
N PRO A 64 -17.54 7.29 -36.04
CA PRO A 64 -17.28 7.45 -37.48
C PRO A 64 -16.08 6.64 -37.99
N SER A 65 -15.01 6.50 -37.20
CA SER A 65 -13.85 5.67 -37.54
C SER A 65 -14.20 4.18 -37.58
N ASP A 66 -14.98 3.71 -36.61
CA ASP A 66 -15.43 2.32 -36.52
C ASP A 66 -16.40 1.98 -37.67
N ALA A 67 -17.28 2.91 -38.02
CA ALA A 67 -18.14 2.80 -39.20
C ALA A 67 -17.33 2.73 -40.50
N SER A 68 -16.28 3.55 -40.65
CA SER A 68 -15.38 3.51 -41.82
C SER A 68 -14.62 2.18 -41.93
N ASN A 69 -14.18 1.62 -40.80
CA ASN A 69 -13.48 0.33 -40.78
C ASN A 69 -14.43 -0.81 -41.17
N LEU A 70 -15.64 -0.83 -40.59
CA LEU A 70 -16.70 -1.75 -41.00
C LEU A 70 -17.05 -1.58 -42.49
N GLU A 71 -17.09 -0.35 -43.00
CA GLU A 71 -17.35 -0.04 -44.41
C GLU A 71 -16.30 -0.62 -45.36
N SER A 72 -15.03 -0.59 -44.97
CA SER A 72 -13.91 -1.04 -45.81
C SER A 72 -13.53 -2.52 -45.64
N SER A 73 -14.21 -3.26 -44.76
CA SER A 73 -13.92 -4.67 -44.46
C SER A 73 -14.58 -5.66 -45.43
N ASP A 74 -13.94 -6.81 -45.63
CA ASP A 74 -14.44 -7.92 -46.45
C ASP A 74 -15.25 -8.93 -45.62
N VAL A 75 -14.79 -9.19 -44.38
CA VAL A 75 -15.38 -10.16 -43.45
C VAL A 75 -15.54 -9.54 -42.06
N ILE A 76 -16.73 -9.67 -41.48
CA ILE A 76 -17.04 -9.17 -40.13
C ILE A 76 -17.47 -10.33 -39.25
N PHE A 77 -16.70 -10.62 -38.20
CA PHE A 77 -17.05 -11.58 -37.16
C PHE A 77 -17.71 -10.86 -35.97
N TYR A 78 -18.90 -11.31 -35.59
CA TYR A 78 -19.66 -10.76 -34.46
C TYR A 78 -20.41 -11.86 -33.70
N THR A 79 -20.90 -11.52 -32.52
CA THR A 79 -21.51 -12.51 -31.62
C THR A 79 -22.92 -12.87 -32.06
N ASP A 80 -23.84 -11.89 -32.04
CA ASP A 80 -25.25 -12.09 -32.35
C ASP A 80 -25.93 -10.77 -32.78
N ASP A 81 -26.96 -10.89 -33.61
CA ASP A 81 -27.76 -9.75 -34.08
C ASP A 81 -28.39 -8.94 -32.92
N ASN A 82 -28.69 -9.60 -31.79
CA ASN A 82 -29.30 -8.95 -30.63
C ASN A 82 -28.28 -8.26 -29.71
N LEU A 83 -26.99 -8.61 -29.82
CA LEU A 83 -25.92 -7.95 -29.07
C LEU A 83 -25.35 -6.78 -29.86
N GLU A 84 -25.03 -6.99 -31.13
CA GLU A 84 -24.41 -5.99 -32.01
C GLU A 84 -25.38 -5.53 -33.12
N THR A 85 -26.53 -4.97 -32.73
CA THR A 85 -27.64 -4.60 -33.63
C THR A 85 -27.24 -3.71 -34.83
N PHE A 86 -26.20 -2.90 -34.69
CA PHE A 86 -25.69 -2.02 -35.74
C PHE A 86 -25.04 -2.78 -36.92
N VAL A 87 -24.56 -4.01 -36.72
CA VAL A 87 -23.79 -4.77 -37.72
C VAL A 87 -24.62 -5.05 -38.98
N GLN A 88 -25.93 -5.28 -38.82
CA GLN A 88 -26.84 -5.56 -39.94
C GLN A 88 -26.93 -4.42 -40.96
N THR A 89 -26.65 -3.18 -40.55
CA THR A 89 -26.68 -2.02 -41.47
C THR A 89 -25.60 -2.11 -42.56
N PHE A 90 -24.54 -2.90 -42.33
CA PHE A 90 -23.41 -3.07 -43.26
C PHE A 90 -23.55 -4.29 -44.20
N ALA A 91 -24.65 -5.05 -44.10
CA ALA A 91 -24.91 -6.24 -44.92
C ALA A 91 -25.05 -5.97 -46.43
N LYS A 92 -25.37 -4.73 -46.83
CA LYS A 92 -25.77 -4.38 -48.21
C LYS A 92 -24.60 -4.30 -49.21
N ASN A 93 -23.34 -4.33 -48.76
CA ASN A 93 -22.16 -4.01 -49.58
C ASN A 93 -21.30 -5.22 -49.99
N ASN A 94 -21.89 -6.39 -50.32
CA ASN A 94 -21.17 -7.63 -50.69
C ASN A 94 -20.17 -8.16 -49.63
N LYS A 95 -20.46 -7.95 -48.34
CA LYS A 95 -19.61 -8.39 -47.22
C LYS A 95 -20.08 -9.72 -46.64
N GLU A 96 -19.13 -10.51 -46.15
CA GLU A 96 -19.47 -11.73 -45.41
C GLU A 96 -19.65 -11.42 -43.92
N LEU A 97 -20.90 -11.38 -43.48
CA LEU A 97 -21.29 -11.21 -42.08
C LEU A 97 -21.36 -12.57 -41.39
N VAL A 98 -20.47 -12.81 -40.43
CA VAL A 98 -20.34 -14.11 -39.75
C VAL A 98 -20.80 -14.02 -38.30
N GLN A 99 -22.02 -14.53 -38.08
CA GLN A 99 -22.63 -14.63 -36.75
C GLN A 99 -22.16 -15.90 -36.04
N LEU A 100 -21.43 -15.73 -34.93
CA LEU A 100 -20.84 -16.85 -34.20
C LEU A 100 -21.85 -17.62 -33.32
N SER A 101 -22.94 -17.00 -32.89
CA SER A 101 -23.98 -17.68 -32.11
C SER A 101 -24.66 -18.84 -32.87
N LYS A 102 -24.62 -18.86 -34.21
CA LYS A 102 -25.22 -19.92 -35.05
C LYS A 102 -24.64 -21.31 -34.83
N VAL A 103 -23.39 -21.41 -34.35
CA VAL A 103 -22.72 -22.69 -34.07
C VAL A 103 -22.81 -23.11 -32.60
N ILE A 104 -23.52 -22.34 -31.77
CA ILE A 104 -23.60 -22.55 -30.32
C ILE A 104 -25.05 -22.77 -29.90
N ASN A 105 -25.27 -23.77 -29.05
CA ASN A 105 -26.57 -23.97 -28.43
C ASN A 105 -26.75 -22.98 -27.29
N LEU A 106 -27.47 -21.89 -27.57
CA LEU A 106 -27.66 -20.79 -26.65
C LEU A 106 -28.45 -21.19 -25.40
N LEU A 107 -27.96 -20.79 -24.23
CA LEU A 107 -28.63 -20.98 -22.95
C LEU A 107 -29.78 -19.97 -22.80
N PRO A 108 -30.89 -20.35 -22.13
CA PRO A 108 -31.96 -19.42 -21.81
C PRO A 108 -31.48 -18.42 -20.75
N ALA A 109 -31.89 -17.15 -20.91
CA ALA A 109 -31.61 -16.10 -19.94
C ALA A 109 -32.27 -16.41 -18.58
N ARG A 110 -31.59 -16.09 -17.48
CA ARG A 110 -32.13 -16.33 -16.13
C ARG A 110 -32.97 -15.15 -15.67
N PRO A 111 -34.06 -15.40 -14.90
CA PRO A 111 -34.90 -14.33 -14.40
C PRO A 111 -34.13 -13.47 -13.39
N HIS A 112 -34.21 -12.14 -13.58
CA HIS A 112 -33.64 -11.18 -12.65
C HIS A 112 -34.40 -11.17 -11.32
N SER A 113 -33.68 -11.22 -10.20
CA SER A 113 -34.26 -11.44 -8.87
C SER A 113 -35.11 -10.26 -8.34
N PHE A 114 -35.01 -9.09 -8.99
CA PHE A 114 -35.60 -7.82 -8.56
C PHE A 114 -36.26 -6.99 -9.67
N SER A 115 -36.38 -7.50 -10.90
CA SER A 115 -37.06 -6.78 -11.98
C SER A 115 -38.55 -6.59 -11.68
N ARG A 116 -39.07 -5.38 -11.93
CA ARG A 116 -40.51 -5.06 -11.83
C ARG A 116 -41.30 -5.47 -13.07
N LYS A 117 -40.64 -5.68 -14.21
CA LYS A 117 -41.28 -6.18 -15.42
C LYS A 117 -41.33 -7.71 -15.31
N ILE A 118 -42.54 -8.27 -15.35
CA ILE A 118 -42.72 -9.66 -15.77
C ILE A 118 -42.38 -9.68 -17.26
N THR A 119 -41.09 -9.70 -17.60
CA THR A 119 -40.69 -10.03 -18.97
C THR A 119 -40.94 -11.53 -19.12
N ASN A 120 -41.63 -11.92 -20.19
CA ASN A 120 -41.68 -13.32 -20.61
C ASN A 120 -40.25 -13.71 -21.04
N THR A 121 -39.37 -14.04 -20.11
CA THR A 121 -37.97 -14.44 -20.38
C THR A 121 -37.87 -15.82 -21.02
N GLN A 122 -38.99 -16.42 -21.47
CA GLN A 122 -38.97 -17.75 -22.10
C GLN A 122 -38.25 -17.76 -23.46
N ASP A 123 -38.17 -16.60 -24.13
CA ASP A 123 -37.56 -16.48 -25.46
C ASP A 123 -36.21 -15.73 -25.46
N GLU A 124 -35.79 -15.14 -24.34
CA GLU A 124 -34.51 -14.42 -24.22
C GLU A 124 -33.35 -15.39 -23.96
N LYS A 125 -32.22 -15.16 -24.62
CA LYS A 125 -31.05 -16.05 -24.61
C LYS A 125 -29.81 -15.33 -24.08
N ASP A 126 -28.95 -16.06 -23.38
CA ASP A 126 -27.65 -15.54 -22.94
C ASP A 126 -26.67 -15.52 -24.13
N LEU A 127 -26.17 -14.31 -24.44
CA LEU A 127 -25.28 -14.01 -25.56
C LEU A 127 -23.79 -13.98 -25.17
N HIS A 128 -23.44 -14.18 -23.90
CA HIS A 128 -22.04 -14.19 -23.41
C HIS A 128 -21.31 -15.51 -23.74
N ILE A 129 -21.48 -15.97 -24.97
CA ILE A 129 -21.12 -17.31 -25.44
C ILE A 129 -19.61 -17.58 -25.38
N TRP A 130 -18.78 -16.53 -25.41
CA TRP A 130 -17.31 -16.64 -25.40
C TRP A 130 -16.75 -17.07 -24.05
N LEU A 131 -17.50 -16.92 -22.95
CA LEU A 131 -17.03 -17.27 -21.61
C LEU A 131 -16.94 -18.79 -21.35
N SER A 132 -17.34 -19.63 -22.30
CA SER A 132 -17.05 -21.06 -22.28
C SER A 132 -15.87 -21.39 -23.20
N PRO A 133 -14.80 -22.00 -22.67
CA PRO A 133 -13.72 -22.56 -23.50
C PRO A 133 -14.20 -23.59 -24.54
N GLU A 134 -15.28 -24.32 -24.26
CA GLU A 134 -15.86 -25.27 -25.23
C GLU A 134 -16.50 -24.54 -26.43
N ASN A 135 -17.25 -23.47 -26.14
CA ASN A 135 -17.82 -22.61 -27.18
C ASN A 135 -16.71 -21.93 -27.98
N ALA A 136 -15.65 -21.45 -27.33
CA ALA A 136 -14.52 -20.83 -28.02
C ALA A 136 -13.85 -21.77 -29.01
N LYS A 137 -13.67 -23.06 -28.67
CA LYS A 137 -13.18 -24.07 -29.62
C LYS A 137 -14.11 -24.23 -30.83
N SER A 138 -15.42 -24.24 -30.59
CA SER A 138 -16.43 -24.32 -31.66
C SER A 138 -16.39 -23.09 -32.58
N MET A 139 -16.24 -21.89 -32.01
CA MET A 139 -16.06 -20.65 -32.77
C MET A 139 -14.76 -20.65 -33.58
N VAL A 140 -13.65 -21.11 -33.02
CA VAL A 140 -12.36 -21.22 -33.73
C VAL A 140 -12.47 -22.13 -34.96
N LEU A 141 -13.15 -23.27 -34.84
CA LEU A 141 -13.40 -24.16 -35.98
C LEU A 141 -14.26 -23.49 -37.06
N PHE A 142 -15.29 -22.75 -36.65
CA PHE A 142 -16.18 -22.05 -37.57
C PHE A 142 -15.49 -20.87 -38.27
N ILE A 143 -14.70 -20.08 -37.54
CA ILE A 143 -13.85 -19.01 -38.10
C ILE A 143 -12.88 -19.60 -39.13
N SER A 144 -12.20 -20.70 -38.80
CA SER A 144 -11.28 -21.39 -39.71
C SER A 144 -11.97 -21.88 -40.98
N ALA A 145 -13.15 -22.50 -40.86
CA ALA A 145 -13.91 -22.98 -42.00
C ALA A 145 -14.36 -21.84 -42.92
N THR A 146 -14.79 -20.71 -42.34
CA THR A 146 -15.24 -19.53 -43.07
C THR A 146 -14.08 -18.89 -43.83
N LEU A 147 -12.97 -18.59 -43.16
CA LEU A 147 -11.79 -18.00 -43.81
C LEU A 147 -11.19 -18.92 -44.86
N SER A 148 -11.23 -20.25 -44.63
CA SER A 148 -10.79 -21.27 -45.59
C SER A 148 -11.63 -21.31 -46.87
N ASN A 149 -12.91 -20.95 -46.80
CA ASN A 149 -13.78 -20.89 -47.98
C ASN A 149 -13.53 -19.64 -48.83
N ILE A 150 -13.21 -18.52 -48.17
CA ILE A 150 -12.98 -17.22 -48.80
C ILE A 150 -11.56 -17.14 -49.38
N ASP A 151 -10.54 -17.49 -48.58
CA ASP A 151 -9.13 -17.47 -48.94
C ASP A 151 -8.59 -18.90 -49.04
N LYS A 152 -8.85 -19.49 -50.22
CA LYS A 152 -8.46 -20.86 -50.55
C LYS A 152 -6.93 -21.06 -50.59
N GLU A 153 -6.16 -20.00 -50.83
CA GLU A 153 -4.69 -20.08 -50.88
C GLU A 153 -4.09 -20.38 -49.50
N ASN A 154 -4.69 -19.83 -48.43
CA ASN A 154 -4.24 -20.03 -47.06
C ASN A 154 -5.00 -21.14 -46.29
N PHE A 155 -5.84 -21.95 -46.96
CA PHE A 155 -6.67 -23.02 -46.37
C PHE A 155 -5.94 -23.89 -45.33
N HIS A 156 -4.76 -24.40 -45.68
CA HIS A 156 -3.99 -25.29 -44.80
C HIS A 156 -3.44 -24.55 -43.57
N ARG A 157 -3.17 -23.25 -43.67
CA ARG A 157 -2.63 -22.44 -42.58
C ARG A 157 -3.71 -22.09 -41.57
N TYR A 158 -4.90 -21.68 -42.01
CA TYR A 158 -6.05 -21.44 -41.12
C TYR A 158 -6.38 -22.68 -40.30
N ASN A 159 -6.49 -23.85 -40.95
CA ASN A 159 -6.78 -25.10 -40.25
C ASN A 159 -5.66 -25.52 -39.29
N SER A 160 -4.39 -25.35 -39.68
CA SER A 160 -3.25 -25.60 -38.79
C SER A 160 -3.27 -24.70 -37.56
N ASN A 161 -3.49 -23.39 -37.76
CA ASN A 161 -3.57 -22.41 -36.68
C ASN A 161 -4.75 -22.67 -35.74
N ALA A 162 -5.92 -23.03 -36.29
CA ALA A 162 -7.09 -23.41 -35.49
C ALA A 162 -6.80 -24.62 -34.58
N THR A 163 -6.14 -25.67 -35.10
CA THR A 163 -5.76 -26.82 -34.26
C THR A 163 -4.74 -26.47 -33.18
N LYS A 164 -3.82 -25.53 -33.44
CA LYS A 164 -2.88 -25.01 -32.43
C LYS A 164 -3.60 -24.22 -31.34
N ALA A 165 -4.51 -23.33 -31.74
CA ALA A 165 -5.30 -22.52 -30.81
C ALA A 165 -6.14 -23.39 -29.88
N ILE A 166 -6.83 -24.41 -30.42
CA ILE A 166 -7.61 -25.38 -29.63
C ILE A 166 -6.72 -26.12 -28.61
N LYS A 167 -5.56 -26.62 -29.04
CA LYS A 167 -4.60 -27.29 -28.14
C LYS A 167 -4.13 -26.37 -27.02
N LYS A 168 -3.87 -25.09 -27.33
CA LYS A 168 -3.47 -24.08 -26.35
C LYS A 168 -4.58 -23.84 -25.32
N ILE A 169 -5.83 -23.68 -25.77
CA ILE A 169 -7.00 -23.55 -24.89
C ILE A 169 -7.12 -24.76 -23.96
N ASP A 170 -7.06 -25.98 -24.49
CA ASP A 170 -7.17 -27.21 -23.68
C ASP A 170 -6.00 -27.35 -22.68
N GLN A 171 -4.81 -26.82 -22.97
CA GLN A 171 -3.66 -26.88 -22.08
C GLN A 171 -3.78 -25.90 -20.91
N GLU A 172 -4.12 -24.64 -21.19
CA GLU A 172 -4.17 -23.59 -20.16
C GLU A 172 -5.41 -23.74 -19.25
N VAL A 173 -6.55 -24.14 -19.82
CA VAL A 173 -7.79 -24.31 -19.06
C VAL A 173 -7.71 -25.47 -18.04
N LYS A 174 -6.87 -26.48 -18.26
CA LYS A 174 -6.66 -27.58 -17.29
C LYS A 174 -6.19 -27.09 -15.93
N GLU A 175 -5.32 -26.08 -15.89
CA GLU A 175 -4.86 -25.51 -14.62
C GLU A 175 -5.97 -24.70 -13.95
N ILE A 176 -6.72 -23.90 -14.73
CA ILE A 176 -7.87 -23.14 -14.23
C ILE A 176 -8.94 -24.05 -13.60
N VAL A 177 -9.24 -25.21 -14.22
CA VAL A 177 -10.18 -26.20 -13.68
C VAL A 177 -9.74 -26.73 -12.31
N LYS A 178 -8.44 -26.99 -12.13
CA LYS A 178 -7.90 -27.43 -10.82
C LYS A 178 -8.04 -26.32 -9.79
N GLU A 179 -7.73 -25.08 -10.18
CA GLU A 179 -7.79 -23.91 -9.28
C GLU A 179 -9.21 -23.58 -8.82
N LEU A 180 -10.21 -23.72 -9.69
CA LEU A 180 -11.60 -23.39 -9.38
C LEU A 180 -12.34 -24.52 -8.64
N ASN A 181 -11.74 -25.70 -8.48
CA ASN A 181 -12.40 -26.87 -7.89
C ASN A 181 -12.80 -26.65 -6.41
N ASP A 182 -12.00 -25.88 -5.66
CA ASP A 182 -12.27 -25.56 -4.25
C ASP A 182 -13.47 -24.61 -4.06
N PHE A 183 -13.90 -23.93 -5.12
CA PHE A 183 -14.92 -22.88 -5.08
C PHE A 183 -16.28 -23.30 -5.61
N LYS A 184 -16.44 -24.56 -6.06
CA LYS A 184 -17.69 -25.07 -6.65
C LYS A 184 -18.92 -24.89 -5.76
N ASN A 185 -18.74 -25.00 -4.45
CA ASN A 185 -19.84 -24.90 -3.48
C ASN A 185 -20.09 -23.47 -2.97
N GLN A 186 -19.31 -22.49 -3.38
CA GLN A 186 -19.43 -21.13 -2.86
C GLN A 186 -20.66 -20.42 -3.43
N LYS A 187 -21.37 -19.70 -2.56
CA LYS A 187 -22.51 -18.86 -2.93
C LYS A 187 -22.04 -17.42 -3.15
N TYR A 188 -22.54 -16.80 -4.22
CA TYR A 188 -22.21 -15.45 -4.63
C TYR A 188 -23.41 -14.77 -5.28
N ILE A 189 -23.35 -13.45 -5.42
CA ILE A 189 -24.36 -12.64 -6.12
C ILE A 189 -23.68 -11.97 -7.30
N VAL A 190 -24.41 -11.74 -8.40
CA VAL A 190 -23.90 -11.00 -9.57
C VAL A 190 -24.75 -9.76 -9.83
N THR A 191 -24.12 -8.67 -10.27
CA THR A 191 -24.83 -7.46 -10.69
C THR A 191 -25.48 -7.64 -12.07
N HIS A 192 -24.77 -8.33 -12.96
CA HIS A 192 -25.16 -8.63 -14.33
C HIS A 192 -25.01 -10.12 -14.61
N ASP A 193 -25.95 -10.71 -15.34
CA ASP A 193 -25.93 -12.15 -15.64
C ASP A 193 -25.11 -12.46 -16.89
N ALA A 194 -23.79 -12.35 -16.78
CA ALA A 194 -22.86 -12.66 -17.87
C ALA A 194 -22.26 -14.07 -17.80
N TYR A 195 -22.19 -14.70 -16.62
CA TYR A 195 -21.23 -15.78 -16.38
C TYR A 195 -21.81 -17.19 -16.54
N GLN A 196 -23.03 -17.36 -17.06
CA GLN A 196 -23.72 -18.66 -17.09
C GLN A 196 -22.92 -19.74 -17.86
N TYR A 197 -22.31 -19.38 -18.99
CA TYR A 197 -21.45 -20.28 -19.76
C TYR A 197 -20.15 -20.64 -19.02
N PHE A 198 -19.59 -19.69 -18.28
CA PHE A 198 -18.41 -19.90 -17.43
C PHE A 198 -18.73 -20.86 -16.29
N GLU A 199 -19.83 -20.59 -15.57
CA GLU A 199 -20.34 -21.43 -14.48
C GLU A 199 -20.53 -22.88 -14.92
N LYS A 200 -21.21 -23.08 -16.05
CA LYS A 200 -21.51 -24.40 -16.61
C LYS A 200 -20.23 -25.16 -16.98
N TYR A 201 -19.25 -24.49 -17.57
CA TYR A 201 -17.99 -25.12 -17.98
C TYR A 201 -17.14 -25.53 -16.77
N PHE A 202 -16.97 -24.64 -15.78
CA PHE A 202 -16.13 -24.90 -14.60
C PHE A 202 -16.86 -25.62 -13.46
N GLY A 203 -18.17 -25.84 -13.59
CA GLY A 203 -18.99 -26.54 -12.59
C GLY A 203 -19.18 -25.73 -11.31
N LEU A 204 -19.32 -24.40 -11.43
CA LEU A 204 -19.56 -23.48 -10.32
C LEU A 204 -21.05 -23.43 -9.97
N ASN A 205 -21.38 -23.14 -8.72
CA ASN A 205 -22.75 -22.88 -8.29
C ASN A 205 -23.34 -21.67 -9.01
N HIS A 206 -24.64 -21.72 -9.28
CA HIS A 206 -25.37 -20.56 -9.74
C HIS A 206 -25.44 -19.46 -8.67
N PRO A 207 -25.50 -18.18 -9.07
CA PRO A 207 -25.60 -17.06 -8.14
C PRO A 207 -26.89 -17.14 -7.34
N SER A 208 -26.80 -16.80 -6.06
CA SER A 208 -27.92 -16.72 -5.13
C SER A 208 -28.92 -15.62 -5.48
N ALA A 209 -28.44 -14.56 -6.15
CA ALA A 209 -29.29 -13.52 -6.71
C ALA A 209 -28.61 -12.82 -7.91
N ILE A 210 -29.44 -12.33 -8.81
CA ILE A 210 -29.05 -11.52 -9.98
C ILE A 210 -29.74 -10.17 -9.83
N LEU A 211 -28.96 -9.09 -9.70
CA LEU A 211 -29.49 -7.79 -9.34
C LEU A 211 -30.18 -7.07 -10.50
N SER A 212 -29.71 -7.23 -11.74
CA SER A 212 -30.18 -6.49 -12.92
C SER A 212 -30.23 -4.99 -12.66
N ILE A 213 -29.05 -4.40 -12.70
CA ILE A 213 -28.90 -2.96 -12.62
C ILE A 213 -29.00 -2.46 -14.08
N GLU A 214 -30.22 -2.37 -14.62
CA GLU A 214 -30.43 -1.52 -15.80
C GLU A 214 -29.95 -0.10 -15.44
N GLU A 215 -29.19 0.52 -16.36
CA GLU A 215 -28.20 1.57 -16.10
C GLU A 215 -28.71 2.80 -15.31
N ASP A 216 -30.03 3.03 -15.23
CA ASP A 216 -30.63 4.21 -14.57
C ASP A 216 -31.50 3.93 -13.34
N SER A 217 -31.58 2.70 -12.81
CA SER A 217 -32.49 2.41 -11.69
C SER A 217 -31.82 2.22 -10.32
N TYR A 218 -32.15 3.10 -9.38
CA TYR A 218 -31.82 2.98 -7.97
C TYR A 218 -32.48 1.72 -7.36
N ILE A 219 -31.73 0.88 -6.65
CA ILE A 219 -32.30 -0.29 -5.98
C ILE A 219 -33.21 0.19 -4.85
N GLY A 220 -34.52 -0.05 -4.96
CA GLY A 220 -35.48 0.35 -3.92
C GLY A 220 -35.25 -0.38 -2.59
N MET A 221 -35.61 0.27 -1.47
CA MET A 221 -35.43 -0.25 -0.09
C MET A 221 -35.98 -1.68 0.12
N LYS A 222 -37.07 -2.04 -0.55
CA LYS A 222 -37.66 -3.40 -0.49
C LYS A 222 -36.75 -4.47 -1.12
N SER A 223 -36.14 -4.16 -2.25
CA SER A 223 -35.18 -5.05 -2.93
C SER A 223 -33.91 -5.20 -2.10
N LEU A 224 -33.46 -4.12 -1.44
CA LEU A 224 -32.32 -4.15 -0.53
C LEU A 224 -32.55 -5.01 0.72
N MET A 225 -33.71 -4.89 1.36
CA MET A 225 -34.03 -5.76 2.51
C MET A 225 -34.08 -7.23 2.11
N LYS A 226 -34.63 -7.53 0.93
CA LYS A 226 -34.64 -8.88 0.37
C LYS A 226 -33.22 -9.38 0.02
N LEU A 227 -32.35 -8.51 -0.50
CA LEU A 227 -30.95 -8.83 -0.75
C LEU A 227 -30.19 -9.15 0.54
N LYS A 228 -30.31 -8.29 1.57
CA LYS A 228 -29.71 -8.55 2.89
C LYS A 228 -30.21 -9.85 3.52
N LYS A 229 -31.49 -10.17 3.33
CA LYS A 229 -32.07 -11.44 3.78
C LYS A 229 -31.42 -12.64 3.08
N ILE A 230 -31.33 -12.62 1.74
CA ILE A 230 -30.67 -13.68 0.96
C ILE A 230 -29.20 -13.83 1.36
N MET A 231 -28.48 -12.72 1.52
CA MET A 231 -27.07 -12.74 1.94
C MET A 231 -26.89 -13.39 3.31
N LYS A 232 -27.80 -13.14 4.25
CA LYS A 232 -27.76 -13.72 5.60
C LYS A 232 -28.18 -15.20 5.61
N GLU A 233 -29.21 -15.57 4.86
CA GLU A 233 -29.73 -16.94 4.81
C GLU A 233 -28.79 -17.90 4.05
N GLU A 234 -28.20 -17.44 2.95
CA GLU A 234 -27.29 -18.25 2.13
C GLU A 234 -25.81 -18.02 2.45
N ASN A 235 -25.50 -17.19 3.46
CA ASN A 235 -24.15 -16.84 3.90
C ASN A 235 -23.26 -16.36 2.73
N VAL A 236 -23.82 -15.46 1.90
CA VAL A 236 -23.12 -14.91 0.74
C VAL A 236 -22.13 -13.84 1.19
N LYS A 237 -20.86 -14.03 0.85
CA LYS A 237 -19.76 -13.14 1.23
C LYS A 237 -19.20 -12.28 0.09
N CYS A 238 -19.57 -12.61 -1.15
CA CYS A 238 -19.02 -11.99 -2.35
C CYS A 238 -20.12 -11.60 -3.33
N ILE A 239 -19.96 -10.42 -3.93
CA ILE A 239 -20.80 -9.91 -4.99
C ILE A 239 -19.89 -9.58 -6.18
N PHE A 240 -20.20 -10.12 -7.35
CA PHE A 240 -19.44 -9.90 -8.57
C PHE A 240 -20.10 -8.83 -9.43
N ALA A 241 -19.33 -7.82 -9.81
CA ALA A 241 -19.72 -6.73 -10.70
C ALA A 241 -19.12 -6.94 -12.09
N HIS A 242 -19.79 -6.43 -13.12
CA HIS A 242 -19.29 -6.48 -14.50
C HIS A 242 -18.26 -5.40 -14.79
N SER A 243 -18.50 -4.17 -14.29
CA SER A 243 -17.60 -3.02 -14.44
C SER A 243 -17.24 -2.38 -13.10
N GLN A 244 -16.26 -1.48 -13.13
CA GLN A 244 -15.86 -0.70 -11.97
C GLN A 244 -16.97 0.28 -11.53
N GLU A 245 -17.75 0.81 -12.47
CA GLU A 245 -18.89 1.71 -12.19
C GLU A 245 -20.04 0.96 -11.51
N ASP A 246 -20.29 -0.29 -11.91
CA ASP A 246 -21.26 -1.17 -11.25
C ASP A 246 -20.86 -1.53 -9.82
N SER A 247 -19.56 -1.47 -9.49
CA SER A 247 -19.08 -1.78 -8.14
C SER A 247 -19.42 -0.68 -7.12
N ILE A 248 -19.67 0.55 -7.58
CA ILE A 248 -19.94 1.72 -6.72
C ILE A 248 -21.35 1.65 -6.15
N LYS A 249 -22.35 1.18 -6.93
CA LYS A 249 -23.76 1.17 -6.53
C LYS A 249 -24.03 0.23 -5.33
N PRO A 250 -23.51 -1.00 -5.26
CA PRO A 250 -23.68 -1.90 -4.10
C PRO A 250 -22.78 -1.56 -2.90
N ASN A 251 -21.61 -0.93 -3.13
CA ASN A 251 -20.71 -0.47 -2.06
C ASN A 251 -21.38 0.56 -1.13
N ALA A 252 -22.29 1.39 -1.66
CA ALA A 252 -23.08 2.31 -0.86
C ALA A 252 -24.14 1.61 0.03
N LEU A 253 -24.38 0.31 -0.16
CA LEU A 253 -25.58 -0.39 0.30
C LEU A 253 -25.31 -1.54 1.29
N SER A 254 -24.09 -2.11 1.33
CA SER A 254 -23.65 -3.05 2.39
C SER A 254 -22.14 -3.04 2.65
N ASN A 255 -21.74 -2.84 3.90
CA ASN A 255 -20.36 -3.03 4.36
C ASN A 255 -19.99 -4.51 4.60
N ASP A 256 -20.96 -5.42 4.48
CA ASP A 256 -20.85 -6.79 4.97
C ASP A 256 -20.35 -7.81 3.92
N ALA A 257 -20.34 -7.45 2.63
CA ALA A 257 -19.88 -8.34 1.55
C ALA A 257 -18.89 -7.66 0.61
N LYS A 258 -17.94 -8.46 0.12
CA LYS A 258 -16.84 -7.99 -0.74
C LYS A 258 -17.30 -7.92 -2.20
N MET A 259 -17.12 -6.77 -2.82
CA MET A 259 -17.35 -6.56 -4.26
C MET A 259 -16.11 -6.94 -5.06
N VAL A 260 -16.29 -7.59 -6.20
CA VAL A 260 -15.20 -7.97 -7.12
C VAL A 260 -15.64 -7.73 -8.56
N VAL A 261 -14.81 -7.08 -9.36
CA VAL A 261 -15.09 -6.88 -10.78
C VAL A 261 -14.60 -8.10 -11.56
N LEU A 262 -15.51 -8.70 -12.35
CA LEU A 262 -15.23 -9.79 -13.27
C LEU A 262 -15.49 -9.27 -14.69
N ASP A 263 -14.50 -8.65 -15.31
CA ASP A 263 -14.66 -8.07 -16.65
C ASP A 263 -14.68 -9.18 -17.73
N PRO A 264 -15.82 -9.43 -18.42
CA PRO A 264 -15.93 -10.47 -19.44
C PRO A 264 -15.44 -10.04 -20.83
N ILE A 265 -15.17 -8.74 -21.04
CA ILE A 265 -14.68 -8.18 -22.32
C ILE A 265 -13.16 -7.99 -22.26
N GLY A 266 -12.62 -7.75 -21.06
CA GLY A 266 -11.20 -7.60 -20.80
C GLY A 266 -10.66 -6.22 -21.17
N SER A 267 -11.33 -5.16 -20.74
CA SER A 267 -10.98 -3.75 -20.97
C SER A 267 -9.50 -3.46 -20.71
N ASP A 268 -8.94 -3.98 -19.62
CA ASP A 268 -7.52 -3.79 -19.21
C ASP A 268 -6.51 -4.72 -19.90
N ILE A 269 -6.96 -5.62 -20.79
CA ILE A 269 -6.10 -6.60 -21.47
C ILE A 269 -5.80 -6.10 -22.89
N GLU A 270 -4.52 -6.14 -23.30
CA GLU A 270 -4.14 -5.76 -24.67
C GLU A 270 -4.77 -6.72 -25.70
N PRO A 271 -5.28 -6.20 -26.84
CA PRO A 271 -5.85 -7.03 -27.89
C PRO A 271 -4.78 -7.88 -28.57
N GLY A 272 -5.17 -9.06 -29.06
CA GLY A 272 -4.28 -9.99 -29.74
C GLY A 272 -4.66 -11.45 -29.52
N LYS A 273 -3.89 -12.37 -30.13
CA LYS A 273 -4.18 -13.82 -30.09
C LYS A 273 -4.21 -14.45 -28.69
N ASP A 274 -3.56 -13.80 -27.71
CA ASP A 274 -3.48 -14.30 -26.33
C ASP A 274 -4.52 -13.68 -25.39
N ALA A 275 -5.26 -12.66 -25.84
CA ALA A 275 -6.20 -11.91 -25.01
C ALA A 275 -7.34 -12.78 -24.46
N TYR A 276 -7.89 -13.72 -25.24
CA TYR A 276 -8.95 -14.62 -24.79
C TYR A 276 -8.57 -15.40 -23.53
N LEU A 277 -7.39 -16.01 -23.53
CA LEU A 277 -6.90 -16.82 -22.42
C LEU A 277 -6.55 -15.93 -21.21
N ALA A 278 -6.00 -14.74 -21.46
CA ALA A 278 -5.78 -13.75 -20.42
C ALA A 278 -7.10 -13.31 -19.75
N ILE A 279 -8.19 -13.15 -20.51
CA ILE A 279 -9.52 -12.80 -19.98
C ILE A 279 -10.06 -13.92 -19.09
N ILE A 280 -10.06 -15.16 -19.58
CA ILE A 280 -10.55 -16.32 -18.81
C ILE A 280 -9.73 -16.52 -17.53
N ASN A 281 -8.40 -16.36 -17.61
CA ASN A 281 -7.53 -16.44 -16.44
C ASN A 281 -7.78 -15.29 -15.46
N SER A 282 -7.95 -14.05 -15.95
CA SER A 282 -8.27 -12.89 -15.11
C SER A 282 -9.56 -13.11 -14.33
N ILE A 283 -10.63 -13.56 -15.00
CA ILE A 283 -11.91 -13.89 -14.36
C ILE A 283 -11.71 -14.98 -13.29
N ALA A 284 -10.99 -16.06 -13.61
CA ALA A 284 -10.73 -17.14 -12.65
C ALA A 284 -9.90 -16.68 -11.43
N GLN A 285 -8.86 -15.87 -11.65
CA GLN A 285 -8.04 -15.32 -10.57
C GLN A 285 -8.83 -14.35 -9.70
N ASN A 286 -9.70 -13.52 -10.28
CA ASN A 286 -10.54 -12.59 -9.52
C ASN A 286 -11.63 -13.33 -8.74
N PHE A 287 -12.13 -14.44 -9.26
CA PHE A 287 -13.03 -15.35 -8.54
C PHE A 287 -12.34 -15.93 -7.29
N LYS A 288 -11.04 -16.28 -7.39
CA LYS A 288 -10.23 -16.89 -6.33
C LYS A 288 -9.66 -15.91 -5.29
N SER A 289 -8.94 -14.89 -5.75
CA SER A 289 -8.09 -13.99 -4.94
C SER A 289 -8.85 -13.28 -3.84
N ASN A 290 -10.16 -13.15 -4.01
CA ASN A 290 -11.01 -12.39 -3.11
C ASN A 290 -12.03 -13.23 -2.34
N SER A 291 -12.04 -14.55 -2.55
CA SER A 291 -12.86 -15.53 -1.82
C SER A 291 -12.21 -16.01 -0.50
N ALA A 292 -10.88 -15.93 -0.37
CA ALA A 292 -10.18 -16.28 0.87
C ALA A 292 -10.36 -15.18 1.94
N CYS A 293 -11.01 -15.53 3.05
CA CYS A 293 -11.13 -14.72 4.27
C CYS A 293 -9.75 -14.21 4.75
N SER A 294 -9.69 -12.90 5.02
CA SER A 294 -8.63 -12.09 5.65
C SER A 294 -7.22 -12.19 5.05
N ASN A 295 -6.88 -11.24 4.19
CA ASN A 295 -5.49 -10.91 3.79
C ASN A 295 -4.68 -10.22 4.91
N GLU A 296 -5.17 -10.30 6.15
CA GLU A 296 -4.58 -9.67 7.32
C GLU A 296 -4.34 -10.69 8.42
N VAL A 297 -3.24 -10.50 9.14
CA VAL A 297 -2.93 -11.20 10.37
C VAL A 297 -2.98 -10.16 11.48
N ARG A 298 -3.83 -10.40 12.48
CA ARG A 298 -3.95 -9.56 13.67
C ARG A 298 -3.48 -10.34 14.89
N VAL A 299 -2.66 -9.70 15.72
CA VAL A 299 -2.19 -10.25 17.00
C VAL A 299 -2.46 -9.22 18.07
N ALA A 300 -3.12 -9.65 19.15
CA ALA A 300 -3.43 -8.82 20.30
C ALA A 300 -2.92 -9.50 21.57
N LEU A 301 -2.27 -8.73 22.44
CA LEU A 301 -1.96 -9.13 23.80
C LEU A 301 -2.99 -8.46 24.72
N SER A 302 -3.77 -9.27 25.44
CA SER A 302 -4.73 -8.78 26.42
C SER A 302 -4.36 -9.20 27.83
N VAL A 303 -4.49 -8.26 28.77
CA VAL A 303 -4.36 -8.49 30.22
C VAL A 303 -5.66 -8.00 30.86
N ASN A 304 -6.35 -8.88 31.61
CA ASN A 304 -7.63 -8.57 32.26
C ASN A 304 -8.67 -7.96 31.30
N ASN A 305 -8.84 -8.55 30.12
CA ASN A 305 -9.71 -8.07 29.02
C ASN A 305 -9.37 -6.68 28.45
N LYS A 306 -8.25 -6.06 28.84
CA LYS A 306 -7.75 -4.83 28.19
C LYS A 306 -6.65 -5.16 27.20
N VAL A 307 -6.70 -4.58 26.01
CA VAL A 307 -5.64 -4.73 25.00
C VAL A 307 -4.46 -3.85 25.38
N VAL A 308 -3.28 -4.46 25.53
CA VAL A 308 -2.02 -3.80 25.91
C VAL A 308 -1.11 -3.63 24.69
N GLU A 309 -1.12 -4.60 23.79
CA GLU A 309 -0.38 -4.55 22.54
C GLU A 309 -1.25 -5.05 21.38
N PHE A 310 -1.12 -4.39 20.23
CA PHE A 310 -1.79 -4.77 19.00
C PHE A 310 -0.82 -4.63 17.82
N GLU A 311 -0.74 -5.67 17.00
CA GLU A 311 -0.01 -5.70 15.74
C GLU A 311 -0.94 -6.22 14.63
N GLN A 312 -0.84 -5.61 13.46
CA GLN A 312 -1.58 -5.99 12.27
C GLN A 312 -0.65 -5.93 11.07
N GLU A 313 -0.71 -6.96 10.22
CA GLU A 313 0.06 -7.03 9.00
C GLU A 313 -0.81 -7.55 7.86
N PHE A 314 -0.73 -6.88 6.71
CA PHE A 314 -1.39 -7.29 5.48
C PHE A 314 -0.40 -8.03 4.59
N LYS A 315 -0.88 -9.04 3.85
CA LYS A 315 -0.03 -9.82 2.92
C LYS A 315 0.73 -8.95 1.91
N GLU A 316 0.13 -7.86 1.45
CA GLU A 316 0.71 -6.92 0.48
C GLU A 316 1.66 -5.90 1.11
N LYS A 317 1.46 -5.57 2.39
CA LYS A 317 2.24 -4.57 3.14
C LYS A 317 3.00 -5.24 4.29
N LYS A 318 3.91 -6.16 3.94
CA LYS A 318 4.78 -6.80 4.94
C LYS A 318 5.84 -5.83 5.47
N GLN A 319 6.11 -5.94 6.76
CA GLN A 319 7.21 -5.19 7.38
C GLN A 319 8.54 -5.77 6.88
N LEU A 320 9.39 -4.91 6.33
CA LEU A 320 10.70 -5.29 5.77
C LEU A 320 11.84 -5.12 6.79
N ARG A 321 11.59 -4.39 7.89
CA ARG A 321 12.59 -4.13 8.92
C ARG A 321 13.18 -5.43 9.48
N GLY A 322 14.51 -5.50 9.55
CA GLY A 322 15.24 -6.67 10.02
C GLY A 322 15.69 -7.62 8.91
N ASN A 323 15.15 -7.48 7.69
CA ASN A 323 15.56 -8.26 6.53
C ASN A 323 17.03 -8.04 6.19
N ILE A 324 17.69 -9.10 5.74
CA ILE A 324 19.09 -9.09 5.36
C ILE A 324 19.21 -9.31 3.85
N TYR A 325 19.91 -8.39 3.21
CA TYR A 325 20.14 -8.36 1.78
C TYR A 325 21.63 -8.44 1.49
N VAL A 326 21.96 -9.06 0.36
CA VAL A 326 23.24 -8.85 -0.29
C VAL A 326 23.03 -7.70 -1.28
N ALA A 327 23.79 -6.63 -1.11
CA ALA A 327 23.71 -5.41 -1.90
C ALA A 327 25.08 -5.07 -2.49
N TYR A 328 25.11 -4.17 -3.49
CA TYR A 328 26.35 -3.56 -3.95
C TYR A 328 26.34 -2.05 -3.74
N VAL A 329 27.53 -1.51 -3.52
CA VAL A 329 27.74 -0.07 -3.43
C VAL A 329 27.58 0.56 -4.80
N LYS A 330 26.59 1.44 -4.97
CA LYS A 330 26.32 2.12 -6.24
C LYS A 330 27.06 3.45 -6.36
N ARG A 331 27.05 4.26 -5.30
CA ARG A 331 27.82 5.51 -5.22
C ARG A 331 28.22 5.83 -3.79
N ILE A 332 29.31 6.57 -3.66
CA ILE A 332 29.85 7.04 -2.38
C ILE A 332 29.61 8.55 -2.32
N GLU A 333 29.04 9.03 -1.21
CA GLU A 333 28.74 10.45 -0.99
C GLU A 333 29.55 10.98 0.20
N PRO A 334 30.73 11.60 -0.05
CA PRO A 334 31.61 12.14 0.99
C PRO A 334 30.90 13.14 1.91
N SER A 335 30.09 14.02 1.33
CA SER A 335 29.41 15.12 2.04
C SER A 335 28.43 14.63 3.10
N LEU A 336 27.80 13.48 2.86
CA LEU A 336 26.87 12.84 3.79
C LEU A 336 27.55 11.79 4.68
N GLN A 337 28.85 11.55 4.49
CA GLN A 337 29.60 10.43 5.09
C GLN A 337 28.82 9.12 4.96
N ALA A 338 28.32 8.84 3.76
CA ALA A 338 27.44 7.71 3.51
C ALA A 338 27.62 7.13 2.11
N VAL A 339 27.09 5.92 1.93
CA VAL A 339 27.14 5.14 0.71
C VAL A 339 25.72 4.79 0.31
N PHE A 340 25.41 4.93 -0.98
CA PHE A 340 24.15 4.46 -1.54
C PHE A 340 24.32 3.06 -2.09
N ILE A 341 23.44 2.16 -1.68
CA ILE A 341 23.49 0.74 -2.02
C ILE A 341 22.28 0.32 -2.85
N GLU A 342 22.49 -0.66 -3.73
CA GLU A 342 21.44 -1.28 -4.52
C GLU A 342 21.18 -2.69 -4.00
N TYR A 343 19.94 -2.92 -3.56
CA TYR A 343 19.53 -4.12 -2.81
C TYR A 343 18.32 -4.84 -3.44
N GLY A 344 17.97 -4.49 -4.69
CA GLY A 344 16.92 -5.16 -5.47
C GLY A 344 15.53 -4.51 -5.41
N LYS A 345 15.44 -3.25 -4.97
CA LYS A 345 14.22 -2.44 -4.98
C LYS A 345 14.43 -1.15 -5.81
N ASN A 346 13.32 -0.50 -6.16
CA ASN A 346 13.32 0.70 -7.03
C ASN A 346 14.07 1.90 -6.42
N LYS A 347 14.01 2.07 -5.09
CA LYS A 347 14.76 3.12 -4.39
C LYS A 347 16.06 2.56 -3.81
N GLN A 348 17.09 3.39 -3.83
CA GLN A 348 18.41 3.03 -3.29
C GLN A 348 18.40 3.08 -1.76
N GLY A 349 19.18 2.19 -1.16
CA GLY A 349 19.42 2.17 0.28
C GLY A 349 20.48 3.18 0.69
N PHE A 350 20.37 3.68 1.90
CA PHE A 350 21.31 4.59 2.54
C PHE A 350 22.08 3.85 3.63
N LEU A 351 23.41 3.82 3.52
CA LEU A 351 24.33 3.20 4.47
C LEU A 351 25.31 4.25 5.00
N SER A 352 25.19 4.62 6.27
CA SER A 352 26.09 5.60 6.90
C SER A 352 27.45 4.97 7.20
N PHE A 353 28.52 5.77 7.18
CA PHE A 353 29.88 5.29 7.45
C PHE A 353 30.05 4.65 8.85
N SER A 354 29.35 5.17 9.86
CA SER A 354 29.38 4.59 11.21
C SER A 354 28.76 3.19 11.29
N GLU A 355 27.98 2.80 10.29
CA GLU A 355 27.24 1.53 10.22
C GLU A 355 27.97 0.48 9.36
N ILE A 356 29.23 0.73 9.00
CA ILE A 356 30.05 -0.15 8.17
C ILE A 356 31.08 -0.89 9.03
N SER A 357 31.03 -2.22 8.99
CA SER A 357 31.96 -3.12 9.70
C SER A 357 33.35 -3.04 9.08
N LEU A 358 34.37 -3.16 9.93
CA LEU A 358 35.78 -3.24 9.53
C LEU A 358 36.07 -4.39 8.56
N ASP A 359 35.23 -5.43 8.53
CA ASP A 359 35.44 -6.55 7.61
C ASP A 359 35.38 -6.08 6.14
N TYR A 360 34.57 -5.05 5.85
CA TYR A 360 34.43 -4.46 4.52
C TYR A 360 35.45 -3.35 4.21
N PHE A 361 36.34 -3.01 5.16
CA PHE A 361 37.34 -1.98 4.94
C PHE A 361 38.48 -2.53 4.08
N ASN A 362 38.89 -1.80 3.04
CA ASN A 362 40.02 -2.16 2.19
C ASN A 362 41.37 -1.83 2.85
N ILE A 363 41.61 -2.37 4.04
CA ILE A 363 42.78 -2.12 4.90
C ILE A 363 43.47 -3.46 5.23
N PRO A 364 44.81 -3.52 5.43
CA PRO A 364 45.50 -4.75 5.83
C PRO A 364 44.93 -5.40 7.10
N GLU A 365 44.89 -6.73 7.16
CA GLU A 365 44.30 -7.47 8.30
C GLU A 365 44.98 -7.16 9.65
N LYS A 366 46.30 -6.95 9.65
CA LYS A 366 47.06 -6.57 10.85
C LYS A 366 46.58 -5.25 11.46
N GLU A 367 46.23 -4.27 10.61
CA GLU A 367 45.67 -3.00 11.09
C GLU A 367 44.23 -3.17 11.58
N LYS A 368 43.44 -4.06 10.97
CA LYS A 368 42.09 -4.37 11.47
C LYS A 368 42.15 -4.99 12.87
N GLU A 369 43.14 -5.83 13.15
CA GLU A 369 43.35 -6.46 14.46
C GLU A 369 43.77 -5.45 15.53
N THR A 370 44.74 -4.57 15.25
CA THR A 370 45.17 -3.54 16.21
C THR A 370 44.05 -2.57 16.56
N ILE A 371 43.21 -2.22 15.58
CA ILE A 371 42.03 -1.38 15.83
C ILE A 371 41.06 -2.12 16.76
N PHE A 372 40.75 -3.39 16.48
CA PHE A 372 39.84 -4.19 17.29
C PHE A 372 40.32 -4.39 18.74
N GLU A 373 41.62 -4.64 18.94
CA GLU A 373 42.22 -4.76 20.27
C GLU A 373 42.16 -3.45 21.05
N GLY A 374 42.34 -2.31 20.37
CA GLY A 374 42.15 -0.98 20.96
C GLY A 374 40.74 -0.78 21.52
N TYR A 375 39.71 -1.12 20.74
CA TYR A 375 38.30 -1.00 21.17
C TYR A 375 37.94 -1.96 22.31
N SER A 376 38.54 -3.15 22.36
CA SER A 376 38.24 -4.17 23.39
C SER A 376 38.76 -3.78 24.77
N ASN A 377 39.79 -2.93 24.85
CA ASN A 377 40.44 -2.54 26.11
C ASN A 377 39.76 -1.33 26.78
N ASP A 378 39.11 -0.45 26.02
CA ASP A 378 38.46 0.77 26.54
C ASP A 378 37.14 0.47 27.29
N ASP A 379 36.38 -0.55 26.87
CA ASP A 379 35.10 -0.98 27.49
C ASP A 379 35.23 -1.44 28.97
N CYS A 380 36.46 -1.66 29.47
CA CYS A 380 36.72 -2.12 30.84
C CYS A 380 36.80 -1.00 31.89
N THR A 381 36.70 0.29 31.54
CA THR A 381 37.05 1.41 32.46
C THR A 381 35.91 2.34 32.91
N GLU A 382 34.66 2.15 32.45
CA GLU A 382 33.57 3.13 32.69
C GLU A 382 32.92 3.14 34.10
N GLU A 383 33.17 2.21 35.02
CA GLU A 383 32.37 2.11 36.28
C GLU A 383 33.09 2.58 37.58
N ALA A 384 34.23 3.28 37.52
CA ALA A 384 35.03 3.64 38.71
C ALA A 384 34.87 5.07 39.28
N SER A 385 33.85 5.85 38.89
CA SER A 385 33.67 7.23 39.38
C SER A 385 32.27 7.50 39.93
N ALA A 386 31.88 6.77 40.96
CA ALA A 386 30.72 7.11 41.78
C ALA A 386 30.98 6.78 43.26
N ASN A 387 31.85 7.56 43.91
CA ASN A 387 31.93 7.67 45.38
C ASN A 387 32.88 8.82 45.78
N VAL A 388 32.39 10.06 45.92
CA VAL A 388 32.78 11.02 46.98
C VAL A 388 31.64 12.04 47.15
N SER A 389 31.17 12.18 48.39
CA SER A 389 30.15 13.12 48.86
C SER A 389 30.73 14.49 49.30
N SER A 390 29.93 15.54 49.06
CA SER A 390 29.76 16.80 49.83
C SER A 390 30.97 17.56 50.40
N ASP A 391 31.24 18.79 49.93
CA ASP A 391 30.91 20.03 50.67
C ASP A 391 31.44 21.34 50.04
N SER A 392 30.66 22.41 50.27
CA SER A 392 31.03 23.85 50.39
C SER A 392 31.04 24.81 49.18
N ALA A 393 30.66 26.05 49.52
CA ALA A 393 30.16 27.18 48.74
C ALA A 393 31.16 28.00 47.90
N ALA A 394 30.56 28.70 46.92
CA ALA A 394 30.84 30.08 46.46
C ALA A 394 31.98 30.40 45.46
N SER A 395 31.51 30.94 44.31
CA SER A 395 31.97 32.17 43.60
C SER A 395 33.03 32.14 42.48
N LYS A 396 32.58 32.68 41.33
CA LYS A 396 33.27 33.48 40.28
C LYS A 396 34.15 32.82 39.18
N ASN A 397 33.54 32.82 37.99
CA ASN A 397 34.01 33.26 36.65
C ASN A 397 35.27 32.68 35.96
N VAL A 398 34.99 32.00 34.84
CA VAL A 398 35.53 32.19 33.46
C VAL A 398 37.05 32.09 33.25
N ASN A 399 37.56 30.91 32.90
CA ASN A 399 38.02 30.55 31.54
C ASN A 399 38.64 29.14 31.50
N GLU A 400 38.39 28.45 30.38
CA GLU A 400 39.15 27.34 29.78
C GLU A 400 39.98 26.42 30.69
N LEU A 401 39.44 25.24 30.98
CA LEU A 401 40.16 23.96 30.87
C LEU A 401 39.11 22.83 30.94
N GLY A 402 38.84 22.25 29.78
CA GLY A 402 37.85 21.20 29.62
C GLY A 402 38.17 19.99 30.50
N SER A 403 37.16 19.60 31.29
CA SER A 403 37.10 18.31 31.96
C SER A 403 37.40 17.20 30.95
N GLY A 404 38.39 16.36 31.28
CA GLY A 404 38.84 15.24 30.45
C GLY A 404 37.73 14.23 30.18
N PHE A 405 36.99 14.45 29.11
CA PHE A 405 36.32 13.40 28.35
C PHE A 405 37.35 12.88 27.34
N VAL A 406 37.94 11.71 27.57
CA VAL A 406 38.58 10.97 26.48
C VAL A 406 37.43 10.45 25.61
N ARG A 407 37.01 11.29 24.66
CA ARG A 407 36.02 10.92 23.64
C ARG A 407 36.60 9.78 22.82
N GLU A 408 35.89 8.65 22.79
CA GLU A 408 35.94 7.65 21.72
C GLU A 408 36.25 8.36 20.40
N VAL A 409 37.39 8.07 19.78
CA VAL A 409 37.72 8.64 18.47
C VAL A 409 37.02 7.77 17.44
N PRO A 410 35.90 8.22 16.86
CA PRO A 410 35.14 7.38 15.96
C PRO A 410 35.97 7.09 14.71
N LEU A 411 35.89 5.88 14.17
CA LEU A 411 36.65 5.43 12.99
C LEU A 411 36.58 6.42 11.81
N TYR A 412 35.45 7.14 11.69
CA TYR A 412 35.25 8.15 10.67
C TYR A 412 36.12 9.41 10.79
N LYS A 413 36.79 9.60 11.93
CA LYS A 413 37.81 10.65 12.11
C LYS A 413 39.20 10.19 11.68
N LYS A 414 39.46 8.87 11.61
CA LYS A 414 40.76 8.31 11.25
C LYS A 414 40.90 8.05 9.75
N TYR A 415 39.82 7.66 9.08
CA TYR A 415 39.82 7.33 7.66
C TYR A 415 38.75 8.12 6.91
N LYS A 416 39.02 8.45 5.63
CA LYS A 416 38.00 8.97 4.74
C LYS A 416 37.23 7.82 4.13
N LEU A 417 35.91 7.99 3.98
CA LEU A 417 35.03 6.95 3.43
C LEU A 417 35.47 6.46 2.04
N GLN A 418 36.00 7.35 1.20
CA GLN A 418 36.46 7.02 -0.16
C GLN A 418 37.66 6.07 -0.19
N ASP A 419 38.47 6.08 0.87
CA ASP A 419 39.72 5.30 0.93
C ASP A 419 39.45 3.86 1.39
N VAL A 420 38.29 3.64 2.00
CA VAL A 420 37.98 2.42 2.75
C VAL A 420 37.01 1.50 2.00
N ILE A 421 36.16 2.07 1.13
CA ILE A 421 35.09 1.36 0.42
C ILE A 421 35.13 1.71 -1.05
N SER A 422 34.84 0.72 -1.90
CA SER A 422 34.84 0.88 -3.35
C SER A 422 33.44 0.78 -3.96
N VAL A 423 33.26 1.45 -5.09
CA VAL A 423 32.06 1.28 -5.93
C VAL A 423 32.00 -0.16 -6.46
N ASN A 424 30.79 -0.72 -6.55
CA ASN A 424 30.49 -2.11 -6.89
C ASN A 424 30.96 -3.16 -5.87
N GLN A 425 31.40 -2.75 -4.68
CA GLN A 425 31.72 -3.67 -3.60
C GLN A 425 30.45 -4.38 -3.09
N LYS A 426 30.49 -5.72 -3.02
CA LYS A 426 29.43 -6.56 -2.46
C LYS A 426 29.44 -6.46 -0.92
N VAL A 427 28.31 -6.11 -0.33
CA VAL A 427 28.13 -5.92 1.12
C VAL A 427 26.89 -6.67 1.61
N LEU A 428 26.97 -7.29 2.79
CA LEU A 428 25.82 -7.86 3.48
C LEU A 428 25.24 -6.77 4.38
N VAL A 429 23.95 -6.47 4.22
CA VAL A 429 23.30 -5.35 4.89
C VAL A 429 21.98 -5.78 5.50
N GLN A 430 21.68 -5.27 6.69
CA GLN A 430 20.40 -5.43 7.37
C GLN A 430 19.62 -4.12 7.31
N LEU A 431 18.32 -4.22 7.01
CA LEU A 431 17.42 -3.07 7.00
C LEU A 431 17.11 -2.61 8.43
N THR A 432 17.55 -1.41 8.80
CA THR A 432 17.31 -0.83 10.14
C THR A 432 16.04 0.03 10.16
N LYS A 433 15.83 0.84 9.11
CA LYS A 433 14.67 1.72 8.94
C LYS A 433 14.13 1.59 7.52
N GLU A 434 12.82 1.44 7.43
CA GLU A 434 12.11 1.33 6.15
C GLU A 434 12.08 2.68 5.40
N GLU A 435 11.73 2.59 4.11
CA GLU A 435 11.53 3.76 3.27
C GLU A 435 10.40 4.63 3.83
N ARG A 436 10.61 5.95 3.87
CA ARG A 436 9.60 6.88 4.38
C ARG A 436 9.50 8.10 3.49
N GLY A 437 8.33 8.27 2.86
CA GLY A 437 8.08 9.34 1.90
C GLY A 437 9.16 9.35 0.83
N ASN A 438 9.94 10.43 0.79
CA ASN A 438 11.03 10.61 -0.17
C ASN A 438 12.38 10.04 0.30
N LYS A 439 12.52 9.65 1.58
CA LYS A 439 13.77 9.09 2.12
C LYS A 439 13.86 7.60 1.82
N GLY A 440 15.01 7.18 1.30
CA GLY A 440 15.33 5.77 1.09
C GLY A 440 15.50 4.99 2.40
N ALA A 441 15.50 3.67 2.28
CA ALA A 441 15.69 2.75 3.39
C ALA A 441 17.08 2.91 4.02
N SER A 442 17.19 2.84 5.34
CA SER A 442 18.48 2.89 6.04
C SER A 442 18.98 1.49 6.36
N PHE A 443 20.27 1.26 6.15
CA PHE A 443 20.91 -0.04 6.31
C PHE A 443 22.08 0.03 7.29
N THR A 444 22.43 -1.13 7.84
CA THR A 444 23.67 -1.36 8.59
C THR A 444 24.33 -2.63 8.10
N THR A 445 25.66 -2.69 8.15
CA THR A 445 26.38 -3.95 7.97
C THR A 445 26.54 -4.71 9.28
N TYR A 446 26.35 -4.07 10.43
CA TYR A 446 26.35 -4.72 11.75
C TYR A 446 25.07 -5.54 11.91
N ILE A 447 25.14 -6.83 11.55
CA ILE A 447 23.98 -7.70 11.56
C ILE A 447 23.59 -7.99 13.00
N THR A 448 22.29 -7.91 13.28
CA THR A 448 21.71 -8.21 14.58
C THR A 448 20.68 -9.32 14.42
N LEU A 449 20.90 -10.44 15.09
CA LEU A 449 19.97 -11.57 15.11
C LEU A 449 19.30 -11.61 16.47
N VAL A 450 17.98 -11.46 16.46
CA VAL A 450 17.19 -11.27 17.69
C VAL A 450 16.55 -12.60 18.10
N GLY A 451 17.05 -13.16 19.20
CA GLY A 451 16.45 -14.29 19.90
C GLY A 451 15.46 -13.86 20.97
N ARG A 452 14.98 -14.82 21.76
CA ARG A 452 14.02 -14.55 22.84
C ARG A 452 14.71 -13.94 24.06
N TYR A 453 15.83 -14.51 24.48
CA TYR A 453 16.57 -14.11 25.67
C TYR A 453 17.80 -13.28 25.33
N CYS A 454 18.44 -13.54 24.19
CA CYS A 454 19.63 -12.83 23.76
C CYS A 454 19.53 -12.26 22.34
N VAL A 455 20.37 -11.26 22.08
CA VAL A 455 20.60 -10.69 20.75
C VAL A 455 22.04 -10.98 20.38
N PHE A 456 22.24 -11.70 19.28
CA PHE A 456 23.55 -12.07 18.78
C PHE A 456 23.99 -11.09 17.69
N MET A 457 25.19 -10.54 17.85
CA MET A 457 25.82 -9.60 16.93
C MET A 457 27.10 -10.23 16.36
N PRO A 458 27.02 -10.99 15.25
CA PRO A 458 28.14 -11.78 14.74
C PRO A 458 29.35 -10.98 14.26
N ASN A 459 29.20 -9.69 13.97
CA ASN A 459 30.25 -8.84 13.39
C ASN A 459 30.39 -7.49 14.14
N SER A 460 30.29 -7.55 15.47
CA SER A 460 30.40 -6.40 16.38
C SER A 460 31.82 -6.16 16.87
N MET A 461 32.16 -4.89 17.12
CA MET A 461 33.43 -4.50 17.73
C MET A 461 33.43 -4.64 19.27
N SER A 462 32.25 -4.57 19.90
CA SER A 462 32.09 -4.80 21.34
C SER A 462 31.55 -6.21 21.62
N LYS A 463 31.97 -6.79 22.75
CA LYS A 463 31.54 -8.11 23.23
C LYS A 463 30.06 -8.15 23.67
N GLY A 464 29.39 -7.00 23.73
CA GLY A 464 27.98 -6.90 24.12
C GLY A 464 27.80 -6.65 25.62
N GLY A 465 26.69 -7.10 26.21
CA GLY A 465 26.40 -6.82 27.61
C GLY A 465 24.98 -7.17 28.08
N VAL A 466 24.58 -6.61 29.22
CA VAL A 466 23.25 -6.83 29.80
C VAL A 466 22.35 -5.62 29.51
N SER A 467 21.08 -5.87 29.18
CA SER A 467 20.06 -4.83 28.95
C SER A 467 20.08 -3.76 30.04
N ARG A 468 20.06 -2.48 29.63
CA ARG A 468 20.04 -1.32 30.54
C ARG A 468 18.78 -1.25 31.41
N ARG A 469 17.71 -1.95 31.03
CA ARG A 469 16.44 -2.02 31.80
C ARG A 469 16.53 -2.91 33.04
N ILE A 470 17.58 -3.71 33.17
CA ILE A 470 17.82 -4.50 34.38
C ILE A 470 18.60 -3.59 35.34
N GLU A 471 17.84 -2.93 36.23
CA GLU A 471 18.35 -2.00 37.25
C GLU A 471 19.00 -2.75 38.42
N ASP A 472 18.55 -3.97 38.71
CA ASP A 472 19.05 -4.79 39.81
C ASP A 472 20.53 -5.18 39.62
N ALA A 473 21.40 -4.59 40.44
CA ALA A 473 22.85 -4.79 40.36
C ALA A 473 23.26 -6.25 40.54
N ASN A 474 22.59 -6.99 41.43
CA ASN A 474 22.87 -8.40 41.70
C ASN A 474 22.56 -9.29 40.48
N VAL A 475 21.37 -9.11 39.89
CA VAL A 475 20.94 -9.86 38.70
C VAL A 475 21.84 -9.52 37.51
N ARG A 476 22.19 -8.25 37.35
CA ARG A 476 23.10 -7.79 36.29
C ARG A 476 24.48 -8.43 36.42
N LYS A 477 25.01 -8.56 37.64
CA LYS A 477 26.29 -9.24 37.90
C LYS A 477 26.21 -10.73 37.54
N GLN A 478 25.17 -11.43 37.98
CA GLN A 478 24.96 -12.84 37.63
C GLN A 478 24.88 -13.06 36.12
N LEU A 479 24.16 -12.20 35.40
CA LEU A 479 24.06 -12.29 33.93
C LEU A 479 25.40 -11.97 33.24
N LYS A 480 26.20 -11.02 33.78
CA LYS A 480 27.57 -10.77 33.29
C LYS A 480 28.46 -12.01 33.50
N ASP A 481 28.33 -12.70 34.63
CA ASP A 481 29.07 -13.95 34.91
C ASP A 481 28.64 -15.10 33.99
N ILE A 482 27.35 -15.19 33.64
CA ILE A 482 26.87 -16.15 32.65
C ILE A 482 27.45 -15.83 31.27
N LEU A 483 27.44 -14.56 30.86
CA LEU A 483 27.98 -14.10 29.58
C LEU A 483 29.48 -14.40 29.44
N SER A 484 30.28 -14.18 30.49
CA SER A 484 31.72 -14.47 30.47
C SER A 484 32.01 -15.97 30.32
N SER A 485 31.07 -16.82 30.72
CA SER A 485 31.18 -18.27 30.62
C SER A 485 30.77 -18.85 29.26
N ILE A 486 30.22 -18.04 28.35
CA ILE A 486 29.82 -18.45 26.99
C ILE A 486 30.95 -18.09 26.03
N ASN A 487 31.43 -19.09 25.27
CA ASN A 487 32.50 -18.89 24.30
C ASN A 487 31.97 -18.24 23.02
N LEU A 488 32.26 -16.95 22.82
CA LEU A 488 31.88 -16.20 21.62
C LEU A 488 33.00 -16.21 20.57
N PRO A 489 32.68 -16.32 19.27
CA PRO A 489 33.62 -16.12 18.17
C PRO A 489 34.31 -14.75 18.23
N LYS A 490 35.51 -14.64 17.65
CA LYS A 490 36.21 -13.36 17.50
C LYS A 490 35.31 -12.36 16.74
N ARG A 491 35.34 -11.08 17.15
CA ARG A 491 34.51 -9.99 16.58
C ARG A 491 33.01 -10.22 16.64
N SER A 492 32.54 -10.89 17.70
CA SER A 492 31.11 -11.07 17.95
C SER A 492 30.72 -10.60 19.35
N GLY A 493 29.47 -10.19 19.50
CA GLY A 493 28.90 -9.74 20.75
C GLY A 493 27.57 -10.41 21.06
N LEU A 494 27.25 -10.50 22.34
CA LEU A 494 25.98 -11.06 22.82
C LEU A 494 25.35 -10.10 23.84
N ILE A 495 24.09 -9.75 23.62
CA ILE A 495 23.33 -8.90 24.54
C ILE A 495 22.21 -9.70 25.19
N VAL A 496 22.16 -9.75 26.52
CA VAL A 496 21.03 -10.36 27.25
C VAL A 496 19.88 -9.36 27.35
N ARG A 497 18.71 -9.76 26.85
CA ARG A 497 17.46 -8.99 26.86
C ARG A 497 16.82 -9.00 28.24
N THR A 498 15.91 -8.05 28.49
CA THR A 498 15.14 -7.96 29.75
C THR A 498 14.35 -9.25 30.06
N VAL A 499 13.81 -9.91 29.04
CA VAL A 499 13.09 -11.20 29.17
C VAL A 499 14.02 -12.35 29.60
N GLY A 500 15.33 -12.22 29.36
CA GLY A 500 16.34 -13.15 29.85
C GLY A 500 16.70 -12.98 31.33
N SER A 501 16.11 -12.00 32.02
CA SER A 501 16.30 -11.82 33.46
C SER A 501 15.75 -13.02 34.23
N GLY A 502 16.56 -13.60 35.12
CA GLY A 502 16.18 -14.78 35.91
C GLY A 502 16.18 -16.11 35.15
N LYS A 503 16.76 -16.16 33.95
CA LYS A 503 16.93 -17.39 33.16
C LYS A 503 18.27 -18.07 33.42
N ASP A 504 18.27 -19.39 33.32
CA ASP A 504 19.46 -20.20 33.56
C ASP A 504 20.46 -20.11 32.40
N LYS A 505 21.75 -20.35 32.69
CA LYS A 505 22.82 -20.41 31.68
C LYS A 505 22.44 -21.30 30.49
N LYS A 506 21.86 -22.49 30.76
CA LYS A 506 21.51 -23.46 29.72
C LYS A 506 20.48 -22.91 28.73
N GLU A 507 19.50 -22.14 29.18
CA GLU A 507 18.47 -21.56 28.32
C GLU A 507 19.04 -20.44 27.44
N ILE A 508 19.91 -19.60 28.01
CA ILE A 508 20.59 -18.52 27.26
C ILE A 508 21.55 -19.11 26.21
N GLU A 509 22.30 -20.15 26.57
CA GLU A 509 23.23 -20.83 25.67
C GLU A 509 22.51 -21.55 24.52
N GLN A 510 21.34 -22.14 24.78
CA GLN A 510 20.49 -22.74 23.73
C GLN A 510 19.98 -21.69 22.72
N ASP A 511 19.50 -20.54 23.21
CA ASP A 511 19.04 -19.43 22.36
C ASP A 511 20.22 -18.91 21.51
N TYR A 512 21.40 -18.74 22.11
CA TYR A 512 22.63 -18.38 21.40
C TYR A 512 23.00 -19.39 20.30
N ASN A 513 22.98 -20.69 20.61
CA ASN A 513 23.33 -21.75 19.65
C ASN A 513 22.38 -21.77 18.43
N TYR A 514 21.09 -21.48 18.65
CA TYR A 514 20.12 -21.31 17.57
C TYR A 514 20.49 -20.11 16.67
N LEU A 515 20.77 -18.96 17.26
CA LEU A 515 21.17 -17.75 16.51
C LEU A 515 22.50 -17.93 15.77
N SER A 516 23.45 -18.64 16.35
CA SER A 516 24.73 -18.98 15.72
C SER A 516 24.52 -19.89 14.50
N SER A 517 23.64 -20.89 14.60
CA SER A 517 23.29 -21.78 13.48
C SER A 517 22.58 -21.00 12.36
N LEU A 518 21.67 -20.09 12.72
CA LEU A 518 20.99 -19.20 11.77
C LEU A 518 21.99 -18.31 11.02
N TRP A 519 22.96 -17.73 11.75
CA TRP A 519 24.02 -16.91 11.15
C TRP A 519 24.85 -17.69 10.13
N GLN A 520 25.26 -18.92 10.45
CA GLN A 520 26.00 -19.77 9.52
C GLN A 520 25.20 -20.06 8.25
N SER A 521 23.88 -20.26 8.36
CA SER A 521 23.00 -20.41 7.20
C SER A 521 22.94 -19.15 6.34
N ILE A 522 22.83 -17.97 6.97
CA ILE A 522 22.81 -16.68 6.28
C ILE A 522 24.13 -16.45 5.53
N GLN A 523 25.27 -16.72 6.17
CA GLN A 523 26.58 -16.60 5.52
C GLN A 523 26.71 -17.52 4.30
N LYS A 524 26.38 -18.81 4.44
CA LYS A 524 26.43 -19.77 3.32
C LYS A 524 25.59 -19.30 2.13
N ASN A 525 24.36 -18.86 2.39
CA ASN A 525 23.46 -18.34 1.37
C ASN A 525 24.03 -17.07 0.72
N ALA A 526 24.56 -16.14 1.51
CA ALA A 526 25.14 -14.89 1.01
C ALA A 526 26.34 -15.10 0.07
N PHE A 527 27.15 -16.14 0.30
CA PHE A 527 28.26 -16.50 -0.60
C PHE A 527 27.76 -17.10 -1.92
N SER A 528 26.73 -17.94 -1.88
CA SER A 528 26.21 -18.63 -3.06
C SER A 528 25.40 -17.75 -4.03
N VAL A 529 24.81 -16.66 -3.52
CA VAL A 529 23.85 -15.84 -4.28
C VAL A 529 24.53 -14.59 -4.86
N ASN A 530 24.16 -14.25 -6.11
CA ASN A 530 24.59 -13.02 -6.77
C ASN A 530 23.83 -11.80 -6.20
N ALA A 531 24.55 -10.69 -6.01
CA ALA A 531 23.95 -9.42 -5.62
C ALA A 531 23.19 -8.79 -6.81
N PRO A 532 22.06 -8.09 -6.59
CA PRO A 532 21.38 -7.85 -5.32
C PRO A 532 20.29 -8.90 -5.04
N SER A 533 20.21 -9.41 -3.80
CA SER A 533 19.20 -10.42 -3.43
C SER A 533 18.85 -10.42 -1.95
N LEU A 534 17.62 -10.83 -1.62
CA LEU A 534 17.16 -11.06 -0.25
C LEU A 534 17.71 -12.40 0.25
N ILE A 535 18.47 -12.39 1.33
CA ILE A 535 19.08 -13.60 1.91
C ILE A 535 18.24 -14.15 3.07
N TYR A 536 17.73 -13.25 3.89
CA TYR A 536 16.94 -13.61 5.06
C TYR A 536 15.78 -12.64 5.23
N ASN A 537 14.59 -13.21 5.29
CA ASN A 537 13.37 -12.51 5.64
C ASN A 537 13.17 -12.61 7.15
N GLU A 538 13.05 -11.47 7.83
CA GLU A 538 12.71 -11.44 9.24
C GLU A 538 11.33 -12.06 9.46
N ALA A 539 11.14 -12.62 10.65
CA ALA A 539 9.98 -13.43 10.95
C ALA A 539 8.66 -12.65 10.80
N ASP A 540 7.61 -13.32 10.30
CA ASP A 540 6.26 -12.72 10.15
C ASP A 540 5.71 -12.26 11.52
N VAL A 541 4.68 -11.38 11.54
CA VAL A 541 4.10 -10.82 12.80
C VAL A 541 3.82 -11.86 13.87
N ILE A 542 3.32 -13.05 13.49
CA ILE A 542 3.04 -14.15 14.43
C ILE A 542 4.30 -14.53 15.21
N MET A 543 5.41 -14.74 14.51
CA MET A 543 6.67 -15.21 15.09
C MET A 543 7.31 -14.13 15.95
N ARG A 544 7.30 -12.87 15.48
CA ARG A 544 7.78 -11.73 16.27
C ARG A 544 6.98 -11.58 17.54
N SER A 545 5.66 -11.69 17.46
CA SER A 545 4.78 -11.60 18.61
C SER A 545 5.03 -12.72 19.62
N VAL A 546 5.20 -13.96 19.15
CA VAL A 546 5.53 -15.09 20.03
C VAL A 546 6.91 -14.91 20.67
N ARG A 547 7.91 -14.44 19.91
CA ARG A 547 9.27 -14.19 20.42
C ARG A 547 9.29 -13.09 21.48
N ASP A 548 8.61 -11.98 21.23
CA ASP A 548 8.79 -10.74 21.98
C ASP A 548 7.76 -10.55 23.12
N PHE A 549 6.58 -11.17 23.07
CA PHE A 549 5.53 -11.02 24.09
C PHE A 549 5.28 -12.26 24.94
N CYS A 550 5.58 -13.47 24.43
CA CYS A 550 5.24 -14.67 25.18
C CYS A 550 6.27 -14.97 26.28
N SER A 551 5.81 -14.94 27.52
CA SER A 551 6.53 -15.34 28.73
C SER A 551 5.89 -16.59 29.35
N ASP A 552 6.55 -17.19 30.34
CA ASP A 552 6.01 -18.34 31.06
C ASP A 552 4.73 -17.90 31.80
N GLY A 553 3.58 -18.47 31.43
CA GLY A 553 2.26 -18.14 32.00
C GLY A 553 1.22 -17.63 31.00
N ILE A 554 1.66 -17.12 29.84
CA ILE A 554 0.77 -16.63 28.77
C ILE A 554 0.22 -17.81 27.96
N GLU A 555 -1.09 -17.84 27.73
CA GLU A 555 -1.75 -18.79 26.82
C GLU A 555 -1.90 -18.17 25.43
N VAL A 556 -1.38 -18.84 24.40
CA VAL A 556 -1.49 -18.39 23.00
C VAL A 556 -2.69 -19.07 22.35
N ILE A 557 -3.66 -18.27 21.93
CA ILE A 557 -4.88 -18.77 21.30
C ILE A 557 -4.87 -18.35 19.84
N VAL A 558 -4.85 -19.32 18.94
CA VAL A 558 -4.70 -19.07 17.50
C VAL A 558 -5.98 -19.47 16.78
N SER A 559 -6.47 -18.58 15.90
CA SER A 559 -7.51 -18.90 14.93
C SER A 559 -6.87 -19.19 13.57
N GLY A 560 -7.31 -20.24 12.90
CA GLY A 560 -6.77 -20.66 11.60
C GLY A 560 -5.70 -21.77 11.69
N LYS A 561 -5.78 -22.74 10.78
CA LYS A 561 -4.89 -23.92 10.77
C LYS A 561 -3.46 -23.57 10.36
N GLU A 562 -3.29 -22.68 9.38
CA GLU A 562 -1.98 -22.25 8.87
C GLU A 562 -1.16 -21.53 9.95
N ALA A 563 -1.77 -20.52 10.59
CA ALA A 563 -1.16 -19.76 11.68
C ALA A 563 -0.80 -20.68 12.86
N PHE A 564 -1.67 -21.65 13.20
CA PHE A 564 -1.39 -22.59 14.28
C PHE A 564 -0.19 -23.50 13.99
N GLU A 565 -0.07 -24.01 12.77
CA GLU A 565 1.09 -24.84 12.39
C GLU A 565 2.38 -24.01 12.35
N ALA A 566 2.33 -22.73 11.94
CA ALA A 566 3.48 -21.83 12.01
C ALA A 566 3.97 -21.63 13.46
N VAL A 567 3.07 -21.34 14.41
CA VAL A 567 3.40 -21.23 15.85
C VAL A 567 4.00 -22.54 16.37
N ARG A 568 3.42 -23.67 15.98
CA ARG A 568 3.89 -25.00 16.38
C ARG A 568 5.31 -25.28 15.88
N GLN A 569 5.60 -24.99 14.62
CA GLN A 569 6.93 -25.17 14.03
C GLN A 569 7.97 -24.26 14.68
N TYR A 570 7.63 -23.00 14.92
CA TYR A 570 8.52 -22.06 15.62
C TYR A 570 8.86 -22.52 17.01
N THR A 571 7.85 -22.93 17.77
CA THR A 571 8.02 -23.37 19.16
C THR A 571 8.90 -24.63 19.23
N LYS A 572 8.77 -25.55 18.25
CA LYS A 572 9.63 -26.74 18.16
C LYS A 572 11.09 -26.43 17.80
N ASN A 573 11.32 -25.43 16.96
CA ASN A 573 12.65 -25.13 16.43
C ASN A 573 13.43 -24.15 17.32
N ALA A 574 12.82 -23.03 17.69
CA ALA A 574 13.45 -21.93 18.41
C ALA A 574 13.26 -22.02 19.94
N LEU A 575 12.19 -22.66 20.42
CA LEU A 575 11.82 -22.69 21.86
C LEU A 575 11.87 -24.11 22.45
N LYS A 576 12.86 -24.91 22.07
CA LYS A 576 13.04 -26.26 22.62
C LYS A 576 13.15 -26.20 24.15
N GLY A 577 12.18 -26.77 24.86
CA GLY A 577 12.12 -26.79 26.32
C GLY A 577 11.20 -25.74 26.96
N SER A 578 10.61 -24.82 26.20
CA SER A 578 9.64 -23.85 26.73
C SER A 578 8.29 -24.52 27.04
N LYS A 579 7.70 -24.19 28.20
CA LYS A 579 6.36 -24.65 28.62
C LYS A 579 5.23 -23.78 28.06
N LEU A 580 5.43 -23.16 26.89
CA LEU A 580 4.44 -22.27 26.29
C LEU A 580 3.17 -23.05 25.94
N ARG A 581 2.02 -22.62 26.48
CA ARG A 581 0.72 -23.22 26.19
C ARG A 581 0.12 -22.53 24.97
N TYR A 582 -0.18 -23.29 23.93
CA TYR A 582 -0.89 -22.78 22.76
C TYR A 582 -2.03 -23.72 22.36
N ARG A 583 -3.17 -23.16 21.95
CA ARG A 583 -4.36 -23.91 21.53
C ARG A 583 -5.01 -23.32 20.28
N LEU A 584 -5.64 -24.20 19.49
CA LEU A 584 -6.43 -23.81 18.32
C LEU A 584 -7.84 -23.43 18.78
N TYR A 585 -8.26 -22.22 18.43
CA TYR A 585 -9.63 -21.77 18.62
C TYR A 585 -10.54 -22.36 17.53
N ARG A 586 -11.66 -22.97 17.94
CA ARG A 586 -12.64 -23.64 17.05
C ARG A 586 -14.07 -23.09 17.18
N GLY A 587 -14.24 -21.96 17.87
CA GLY A 587 -15.55 -21.33 18.02
C GLY A 587 -16.06 -20.74 16.71
N SER A 588 -17.39 -20.67 16.57
CA SER A 588 -18.05 -20.05 15.41
C SER A 588 -17.97 -18.51 15.45
N ILE A 589 -17.95 -17.92 16.66
CA ILE A 589 -17.77 -16.48 16.87
C ILE A 589 -16.30 -16.13 16.65
N PRO A 590 -15.95 -15.06 15.90
CA PRO A 590 -14.57 -14.62 15.74
C PRO A 590 -13.85 -14.44 17.07
N ILE A 591 -12.57 -14.82 17.10
CA ILE A 591 -11.77 -14.87 18.35
C ILE A 591 -11.78 -13.55 19.11
N PHE A 592 -11.63 -12.41 18.43
CA PHE A 592 -11.58 -11.09 19.07
C PHE A 592 -12.93 -10.63 19.61
N THR A 593 -14.03 -10.93 18.90
CA THR A 593 -15.39 -10.69 19.39
C THR A 593 -15.69 -11.55 20.60
N TYR A 594 -15.28 -12.82 20.60
CA TYR A 594 -15.50 -13.73 21.73
C TYR A 594 -14.83 -13.24 23.02
N TYR A 595 -13.64 -12.64 22.92
CA TYR A 595 -12.93 -12.03 24.07
C TYR A 595 -13.29 -10.57 24.34
N GLY A 596 -14.22 -9.96 23.57
CA GLY A 596 -14.65 -8.56 23.78
C GLY A 596 -13.56 -7.51 23.50
N ILE A 597 -12.62 -7.81 22.60
CA ILE A 597 -11.50 -6.91 22.27
C ILE A 597 -11.67 -6.16 20.95
N GLU A 598 -12.64 -6.54 20.11
CA GLU A 598 -12.87 -5.90 18.79
C GLU A 598 -13.25 -4.41 18.93
N ASP A 599 -14.04 -4.06 19.96
CA ASP A 599 -14.45 -2.67 20.21
C ASP A 599 -13.24 -1.80 20.58
N GLN A 600 -12.33 -2.32 21.40
CA GLN A 600 -11.08 -1.63 21.78
C GLN A 600 -10.13 -1.45 20.60
N ILE A 601 -10.11 -2.40 19.66
CA ILE A 601 -9.31 -2.28 18.43
C ILE A 601 -9.92 -1.23 17.50
N SER A 602 -11.25 -1.20 17.38
CA SER A 602 -11.97 -0.20 16.59
C SER A 602 -11.77 1.21 17.14
N GLU A 603 -11.68 1.35 18.47
CA GLU A 603 -11.37 2.61 19.16
C GLU A 603 -9.99 3.19 18.79
N LEU A 604 -9.03 2.35 18.34
CA LEU A 604 -7.69 2.83 17.92
C LEU A 604 -7.75 3.79 16.73
N TYR A 605 -8.78 3.71 15.90
CA TYR A 605 -9.00 4.61 14.77
C TYR A 605 -9.72 5.91 15.16
N SER A 606 -10.39 5.93 16.32
CA SER A 606 -11.04 7.12 16.86
C SER A 606 -10.02 8.09 17.44
N ASN A 607 -10.26 9.39 17.27
CA ASN A 607 -9.45 10.42 17.95
C ASN A 607 -9.85 10.58 19.42
N ARG A 608 -11.03 10.11 19.82
CA ARG A 608 -11.55 10.21 21.18
C ARG A 608 -11.51 8.85 21.87
N VAL A 609 -11.02 8.84 23.11
CA VAL A 609 -10.95 7.65 24.00
C VAL A 609 -11.67 7.97 25.29
N GLU A 610 -12.53 7.07 25.76
CA GLU A 610 -13.30 7.30 26.99
C GLU A 610 -12.54 6.80 28.23
N LEU A 611 -12.58 7.58 29.31
CA LEU A 611 -12.00 7.23 30.61
C LEU A 611 -13.05 6.54 31.50
N PRO A 612 -12.65 5.68 32.44
CA PRO A 612 -13.57 4.91 33.28
C PRO A 612 -14.61 5.77 34.03
N SER A 613 -14.21 6.94 34.52
CA SER A 613 -15.10 7.83 35.27
C SER A 613 -15.86 8.86 34.41
N GLY A 614 -15.89 8.68 33.09
CA GLY A 614 -16.66 9.51 32.16
C GLY A 614 -15.93 10.72 31.58
N GLY A 615 -14.64 10.88 31.90
CA GLY A 615 -13.73 11.77 31.17
C GLY A 615 -13.38 11.23 29.77
N SER A 616 -12.61 11.98 29.00
CA SER A 616 -12.12 11.51 27.70
C SER A 616 -10.80 12.12 27.29
N LEU A 617 -10.01 11.36 26.54
CA LEU A 617 -8.81 11.84 25.86
C LEU A 617 -9.12 12.17 24.41
N VAL A 618 -8.57 13.26 23.89
CA VAL A 618 -8.62 13.62 22.48
C VAL A 618 -7.21 13.63 21.91
N ILE A 619 -6.90 12.67 21.05
CA ILE A 619 -5.59 12.45 20.45
C ILE A 619 -5.63 12.98 19.00
N THR A 620 -4.79 13.96 18.71
CA THR A 620 -4.69 14.58 17.38
C THR A 620 -3.26 14.51 16.87
N LEU A 621 -3.08 14.01 15.65
CA LEU A 621 -1.79 13.95 14.99
C LEU A 621 -1.59 15.20 14.13
N THR A 622 -0.44 15.84 14.30
CA THR A 622 -0.01 16.97 13.46
C THR A 622 1.26 16.62 12.69
N GLU A 623 1.74 17.51 11.83
CA GLU A 623 2.98 17.31 11.08
C GLU A 623 4.21 17.20 11.99
N ALA A 624 4.26 17.99 13.07
CA ALA A 624 5.46 18.12 13.92
C ALA A 624 5.40 17.28 15.21
N PHE A 625 4.23 17.17 15.83
CA PHE A 625 4.04 16.50 17.12
C PHE A 625 2.64 15.90 17.26
N VAL A 626 2.43 15.08 18.30
CA VAL A 626 1.12 14.55 18.66
C VAL A 626 0.57 15.36 19.83
N SER A 627 -0.67 15.84 19.71
CA SER A 627 -1.39 16.55 20.77
C SER A 627 -2.36 15.59 21.47
N ILE A 628 -2.38 15.61 22.80
CA ILE A 628 -3.30 14.85 23.63
C ILE A 628 -3.97 15.81 24.61
N ASP A 629 -5.29 15.94 24.52
CA ASP A 629 -6.11 16.78 25.39
C ASP A 629 -6.93 15.92 26.37
N VAL A 630 -6.99 16.33 27.65
CA VAL A 630 -7.66 15.60 28.74
C VAL A 630 -8.91 16.35 29.18
N ASN A 631 -10.07 15.71 29.03
CA ASN A 631 -11.37 16.29 29.40
C ASN A 631 -12.00 15.52 30.58
N SER A 632 -12.55 16.22 31.57
CA SER A 632 -13.26 15.61 32.72
C SER A 632 -14.67 15.12 32.40
N GLY A 633 -15.28 15.59 31.31
CA GLY A 633 -16.58 15.13 30.84
C GLY A 633 -17.71 15.36 31.85
N LYS A 634 -18.57 14.35 32.06
CA LYS A 634 -19.72 14.41 32.98
C LYS A 634 -19.33 14.16 34.44
N MET A 635 -18.05 14.05 34.75
CA MET A 635 -17.57 13.83 36.11
C MET A 635 -17.64 15.15 36.89
N THR A 636 -18.83 15.57 37.28
CA THR A 636 -19.06 16.64 38.24
C THR A 636 -19.68 16.01 39.48
N GLY A 637 -18.84 15.35 40.29
CA GLY A 637 -19.24 14.86 41.60
C GLY A 637 -19.35 16.01 42.61
N GLU A 638 -19.83 15.71 43.83
CA GLU A 638 -19.88 16.65 44.98
C GLU A 638 -18.48 17.01 45.52
N ASP A 639 -17.42 16.39 44.98
CA ASP A 639 -16.02 16.65 45.33
C ASP A 639 -15.55 18.01 44.77
N SER A 640 -14.50 18.58 45.39
CA SER A 640 -13.90 19.83 44.92
C SER A 640 -13.44 19.74 43.45
N ILE A 641 -13.58 20.83 42.69
CA ILE A 641 -13.18 20.92 41.27
C ILE A 641 -11.70 20.48 41.10
N GLU A 642 -10.85 20.84 42.05
CA GLU A 642 -9.43 20.52 42.04
C GLU A 642 -9.15 19.02 42.19
N GLU A 643 -9.89 18.34 43.07
CA GLU A 643 -9.74 16.90 43.29
C GLU A 643 -10.28 16.09 42.11
N THR A 644 -11.34 16.59 41.47
CA THR A 644 -11.85 16.04 40.21
C THR A 644 -10.82 16.16 39.08
N ALA A 645 -10.15 17.31 38.95
CA ALA A 645 -9.08 17.52 37.97
C ALA A 645 -7.91 16.56 38.22
N TYR A 646 -7.44 16.46 39.47
CA TYR A 646 -6.37 15.54 39.85
C TYR A 646 -6.74 14.08 39.56
N ARG A 647 -7.95 13.63 39.95
CA ARG A 647 -8.43 12.27 39.70
C ARG A 647 -8.52 11.96 38.20
N THR A 648 -9.05 12.89 37.40
CA THR A 648 -9.12 12.73 35.95
C THR A 648 -7.72 12.59 35.34
N ASN A 649 -6.78 13.44 35.73
CA ASN A 649 -5.40 13.38 35.22
C ASN A 649 -4.71 12.06 35.62
N MET A 650 -4.94 11.56 36.85
CA MET A 650 -4.42 10.28 37.30
C MET A 650 -5.03 9.09 36.54
N GLU A 651 -6.30 9.16 36.14
CA GLU A 651 -6.93 8.17 35.24
C GLU A 651 -6.42 8.26 33.81
N ALA A 652 -6.14 9.48 33.34
CA ALA A 652 -5.63 9.75 31.99
C ALA A 652 -4.23 9.14 31.80
N VAL A 653 -3.33 9.23 32.79
CA VAL A 653 -1.93 8.77 32.70
C VAL A 653 -1.77 7.33 32.18
N PRO A 654 -2.38 6.29 32.79
CA PRO A 654 -2.24 4.92 32.31
C PRO A 654 -2.84 4.73 30.92
N GLU A 655 -3.93 5.44 30.60
CA GLU A 655 -4.59 5.36 29.31
C GLU A 655 -3.77 6.05 28.20
N ILE A 656 -3.10 7.17 28.51
CA ILE A 656 -2.14 7.83 27.62
C ILE A 656 -1.00 6.87 27.29
N SER A 657 -0.40 6.24 28.30
CA SER A 657 0.70 5.28 28.08
C SER A 657 0.25 4.11 27.20
N ARG A 658 -0.94 3.56 27.49
CA ARG A 658 -1.55 2.48 26.71
C ARG A 658 -1.80 2.88 25.26
N GLN A 659 -2.46 4.01 25.01
CA GLN A 659 -2.81 4.49 23.66
C GLN A 659 -1.57 4.87 22.86
N VAL A 660 -0.59 5.54 23.48
CA VAL A 660 0.69 5.88 22.84
C VAL A 660 1.41 4.62 22.37
N ASN A 661 1.43 3.56 23.18
CA ASN A 661 2.01 2.29 22.76
C ASN A 661 1.15 1.60 21.68
N LEU A 662 -0.16 1.42 21.90
CA LEU A 662 -1.05 0.71 20.95
C LEU A 662 -1.04 1.32 19.55
N ARG A 663 -1.20 2.64 19.47
CA ARG A 663 -1.22 3.37 18.20
C ARG A 663 0.17 3.52 17.57
N GLY A 664 1.25 3.29 18.34
CA GLY A 664 2.62 3.50 17.87
C GLY A 664 3.02 4.97 17.77
N LEU A 665 2.42 5.85 18.58
CA LEU A 665 2.71 7.29 18.59
C LEU A 665 4.16 7.51 19.02
N SER A 666 4.86 8.39 18.30
CA SER A 666 6.30 8.58 18.43
C SER A 666 6.70 9.99 18.03
N GLY A 667 7.91 10.43 18.41
CA GLY A 667 8.36 11.81 18.20
C GLY A 667 8.04 12.67 19.42
N LEU A 668 7.73 13.94 19.19
CA LEU A 668 7.28 14.86 20.24
C LEU A 668 5.80 14.60 20.53
N ILE A 669 5.47 14.43 21.79
CA ILE A 669 4.10 14.26 22.29
C ILE A 669 3.87 15.36 23.32
N VAL A 670 2.80 16.12 23.14
CA VAL A 670 2.37 17.20 24.02
C VAL A 670 1.06 16.78 24.65
N VAL A 671 1.01 16.79 25.98
CA VAL A 671 -0.19 16.47 26.77
C VAL A 671 -0.66 17.73 27.47
N ASP A 672 -1.91 18.09 27.21
CA ASP A 672 -2.65 19.14 27.89
C ASP A 672 -3.46 18.51 29.02
N PHE A 673 -2.92 18.58 30.24
CA PHE A 673 -3.61 18.08 31.43
C PHE A 673 -4.57 19.14 31.95
N ILE A 674 -5.63 18.72 32.65
CA ILE A 674 -6.52 19.67 33.33
C ILE A 674 -5.72 20.46 34.36
N ASP A 675 -5.84 21.78 34.35
CA ASP A 675 -5.12 22.68 35.25
C ASP A 675 -5.27 22.27 36.73
N MET A 676 -4.14 22.24 37.44
CA MET A 676 -4.05 21.93 38.86
C MET A 676 -3.35 23.08 39.58
N LEU A 677 -3.98 23.66 40.61
CA LEU A 677 -3.41 24.77 41.37
C LEU A 677 -2.33 24.30 42.35
N LYS A 678 -2.54 23.16 43.00
CA LYS A 678 -1.55 22.54 43.89
C LYS A 678 -0.42 21.89 43.11
N TYR A 679 0.79 22.41 43.32
CA TYR A 679 2.03 21.85 42.79
C TYR A 679 2.27 20.37 43.17
N GLN A 680 1.78 19.94 44.33
CA GLN A 680 1.86 18.53 44.76
C GLN A 680 1.13 17.59 43.79
N TYR A 681 -0.03 18.01 43.27
CA TYR A 681 -0.79 17.24 42.27
C TYR A 681 -0.06 17.19 40.93
N CYS A 682 0.52 18.31 40.47
CA CYS A 682 1.37 18.32 39.27
C CYS A 682 2.53 17.33 39.39
N ARG A 683 3.25 17.34 40.52
CA ARG A 683 4.38 16.43 40.77
C ARG A 683 3.95 14.97 40.84
N ALA A 684 2.78 14.69 41.41
CA ALA A 684 2.22 13.35 41.44
C ALA A 684 1.88 12.83 40.03
N VAL A 685 1.26 13.66 39.18
CA VAL A 685 0.96 13.30 37.78
C VAL A 685 2.25 13.08 36.97
N GLU A 686 3.25 13.94 37.12
CA GLU A 686 4.57 13.80 36.48
C GLU A 686 5.31 12.52 36.89
N SER A 687 5.18 12.12 38.16
CA SER A 687 5.76 10.87 38.65
C SER A 687 4.99 9.66 38.12
N ALA A 688 3.66 9.73 38.13
CA ALA A 688 2.79 8.68 37.63
C ALA A 688 3.02 8.39 36.14
N ILE A 689 3.17 9.42 35.30
CA ILE A 689 3.42 9.21 33.87
C ILE A 689 4.81 8.62 33.62
N LYS A 690 5.83 9.03 34.35
CA LYS A 690 7.16 8.40 34.28
C LYS A 690 7.10 6.92 34.65
N GLN A 691 6.30 6.58 35.67
CA GLN A 691 6.10 5.20 36.09
C GLN A 691 5.31 4.38 35.06
N ALA A 692 4.26 4.95 34.47
CA ALA A 692 3.43 4.27 33.47
C ALA A 692 4.24 3.85 32.22
N PHE A 693 5.21 4.68 31.81
CA PHE A 693 6.09 4.38 30.67
C PHE A 693 7.33 3.54 31.02
N LYS A 694 7.48 3.05 32.26
CA LYS A 694 8.67 2.26 32.67
C LYS A 694 8.83 0.99 31.82
N ASP A 695 7.72 0.34 31.51
CA ASP A 695 7.68 -0.91 30.74
C ASP A 695 7.64 -0.69 29.22
N ASP A 696 7.62 0.56 28.76
CA ASP A 696 7.59 0.87 27.32
C ASP A 696 8.90 0.41 26.64
N LYS A 697 8.75 -0.25 25.49
CA LYS A 697 9.85 -0.68 24.65
C LYS A 697 10.62 0.51 24.06
N ALA A 698 10.01 1.68 23.92
CA ALA A 698 10.64 2.90 23.42
C ALA A 698 11.41 3.64 24.50
N LYS A 699 12.54 4.27 24.13
CA LYS A 699 13.18 5.26 25.01
C LYS A 699 12.29 6.51 25.05
N VAL A 700 11.95 6.96 26.26
CA VAL A 700 11.13 8.15 26.49
C VAL A 700 11.91 9.17 27.31
N GLN A 701 11.80 10.45 26.97
CA GLN A 701 12.38 11.56 27.73
C GLN A 701 11.27 12.55 28.08
N PHE A 702 11.12 12.85 29.37
CA PHE A 702 10.03 13.67 29.89
C PHE A 702 10.51 15.07 30.28
N SER A 703 9.72 16.09 29.95
CA SER A 703 9.77 17.40 30.60
C SER A 703 8.92 17.41 31.88
N TYR A 704 8.97 18.52 32.60
CA TYR A 704 7.97 18.85 33.62
C TYR A 704 6.76 19.52 32.97
N ILE A 705 5.65 19.60 33.69
CA ILE A 705 4.49 20.42 33.33
C ILE A 705 4.96 21.88 33.37
N ASN A 706 4.83 22.58 32.25
CA ASN A 706 5.26 23.96 32.14
C ASN A 706 4.22 24.94 32.71
N ASP A 707 4.56 26.23 32.70
CA ASP A 707 3.66 27.30 33.19
C ASP A 707 2.37 27.44 32.38
N PHE A 708 2.28 26.80 31.20
CA PHE A 708 1.09 26.75 30.36
C PHE A 708 0.23 25.50 30.60
N GLY A 709 0.54 24.67 31.62
CA GLY A 709 -0.18 23.42 31.90
C GLY A 709 0.19 22.23 31.01
N LEU A 710 1.12 22.42 30.07
CA LEU A 710 1.50 21.42 29.08
C LEU A 710 2.70 20.59 29.54
N MET A 711 2.60 19.28 29.33
CA MET A 711 3.72 18.35 29.47
C MET A 711 4.21 17.89 28.10
N VAL A 712 5.52 18.03 27.85
CA VAL A 712 6.15 17.61 26.59
C VAL A 712 7.06 16.43 26.85
N PHE A 713 6.95 15.38 26.04
CA PHE A 713 7.91 14.29 26.08
C PHE A 713 8.24 13.77 24.69
N SER A 714 9.46 13.25 24.55
CA SER A 714 9.92 12.64 23.30
C SER A 714 9.91 11.11 23.45
N ARG A 715 9.34 10.41 22.46
CA ARG A 715 9.29 8.94 22.42
C ARG A 715 9.97 8.42 21.15
N GLN A 716 10.90 7.47 21.32
CA GLN A 716 11.58 6.82 20.21
C GLN A 716 10.61 6.04 19.31
N ARG A 717 10.74 6.20 18.00
CA ARG A 717 9.92 5.49 17.01
C ARG A 717 10.40 4.05 16.81
N ILE A 718 9.60 3.09 17.28
CA ILE A 718 9.88 1.65 17.14
C ILE A 718 9.02 1.00 16.06
N LYS A 719 7.72 1.26 16.09
CA LYS A 719 6.76 0.77 15.09
C LYS A 719 6.14 1.95 14.34
N PRO A 720 5.77 1.77 13.07
CA PRO A 720 4.95 2.76 12.35
C PRO A 720 3.60 2.96 13.07
N ASN A 721 3.04 4.16 12.93
CA ASN A 721 1.74 4.48 13.51
C ASN A 721 0.64 3.72 12.77
N ILE A 722 -0.31 3.14 13.50
CA ILE A 722 -1.42 2.38 12.92
C ILE A 722 -2.22 3.20 11.91
N GLN A 723 -2.50 4.47 12.21
CA GLN A 723 -3.22 5.35 11.30
C GLN A 723 -2.40 5.65 10.03
N GLU A 724 -1.09 5.86 10.13
CA GLU A 724 -0.24 6.09 8.95
C GLU A 724 -0.20 4.89 7.99
N ILE A 725 -0.31 3.65 8.50
CA ILE A 725 -0.25 2.42 7.69
C ILE A 725 -1.61 2.09 7.07
N ASN A 726 -2.66 2.26 7.87
CA ASN A 726 -4.00 1.74 7.59
C ASN A 726 -4.94 2.79 7.00
N THR A 727 -4.56 4.06 6.94
CA THR A 727 -5.36 5.13 6.35
C THR A 727 -4.66 5.71 5.12
N THR A 728 -5.46 6.31 4.23
CA THR A 728 -4.98 7.11 3.10
C THR A 728 -5.38 8.55 3.32
N GLU A 729 -4.66 9.46 2.67
CA GLU A 729 -5.00 10.88 2.73
C GLU A 729 -6.41 11.12 2.18
N CYS A 730 -7.16 11.98 2.87
CA CYS A 730 -8.51 12.33 2.44
C CYS A 730 -8.45 13.13 1.13
N LEU A 731 -9.14 12.66 0.09
CA LEU A 731 -9.15 13.31 -1.23
C LEU A 731 -9.81 14.70 -1.21
N HIS A 732 -10.71 14.97 -0.25
CA HIS A 732 -11.39 16.27 -0.12
C HIS A 732 -10.55 17.31 0.61
N CYS A 733 -10.06 16.98 1.81
CA CYS A 733 -9.36 17.95 2.65
C CYS A 733 -7.83 17.85 2.58
N LYS A 734 -7.27 16.85 1.88
CA LYS A 734 -5.82 16.61 1.79
C LYS A 734 -5.12 16.65 3.16
N GLY A 735 -5.74 15.96 4.12
CA GLY A 735 -5.26 15.88 5.51
C GLY A 735 -5.56 17.09 6.41
N ILE A 736 -6.16 18.18 5.91
CA ILE A 736 -6.45 19.39 6.71
C ILE A 736 -7.58 19.15 7.73
N GLY A 737 -8.49 18.21 7.45
CA GLY A 737 -9.65 17.91 8.30
C GLY A 737 -10.75 18.98 8.26
N ARG A 738 -10.61 20.01 7.43
CA ARG A 738 -11.58 21.08 7.18
C ARG A 738 -11.61 21.43 5.70
N VAL A 739 -12.77 21.82 5.19
CA VAL A 739 -12.97 22.31 3.81
C VAL A 739 -13.46 23.76 3.83
N LYS A 740 -13.21 24.52 2.77
CA LYS A 740 -13.70 25.91 2.69
C LYS A 740 -15.22 25.89 2.58
N SER A 741 -15.90 26.85 3.20
CA SER A 741 -17.35 26.98 3.05
C SER A 741 -17.71 27.46 1.64
N ASN A 742 -18.93 27.16 1.20
CA ASN A 742 -19.42 27.55 -0.13
C ASN A 742 -19.36 29.07 -0.32
N GLU A 743 -19.62 29.88 0.73
CA GLU A 743 -19.54 31.34 0.63
C GLU A 743 -18.12 31.81 0.30
N VAL A 744 -17.10 31.21 0.92
CA VAL A 744 -15.70 31.56 0.72
C VAL A 744 -15.25 31.18 -0.70
N ILE A 745 -15.68 30.01 -1.19
CA ILE A 745 -15.37 29.54 -2.55
C ILE A 745 -16.00 30.47 -3.57
N VAL A 746 -17.29 30.77 -3.43
CA VAL A 746 -18.00 31.69 -4.34
C VAL A 746 -17.38 33.09 -4.31
N ALA A 747 -17.02 33.61 -3.14
CA ALA A 747 -16.33 34.89 -3.03
C ALA A 747 -14.93 34.87 -3.69
N SER A 748 -14.26 33.72 -3.74
CA SER A 748 -13.01 33.56 -4.53
C SER A 748 -13.32 33.63 -6.02
N ILE A 749 -14.28 32.83 -6.50
CA ILE A 749 -14.68 32.77 -7.91
C ILE A 749 -15.01 34.16 -8.44
N LEU A 750 -15.82 34.93 -7.71
CA LEU A 750 -16.24 36.27 -8.15
C LEU A 750 -15.07 37.26 -8.19
N ARG A 751 -14.11 37.15 -7.27
CA ARG A 751 -12.90 38.00 -7.28
C ARG A 751 -11.98 37.63 -8.45
N ASP A 752 -11.81 36.34 -8.71
CA ASP A 752 -10.98 35.86 -9.82
C ASP A 752 -11.63 36.22 -11.16
N LEU A 753 -12.95 36.11 -11.26
CA LEU A 753 -13.73 36.60 -12.40
C LEU A 753 -13.50 38.09 -12.64
N GLN A 754 -13.66 38.94 -11.62
CA GLN A 754 -13.41 40.38 -11.73
C GLN A 754 -11.97 40.70 -12.16
N HIS A 755 -10.99 40.00 -11.58
CA HIS A 755 -9.58 40.20 -11.91
C HIS A 755 -9.28 39.85 -13.38
N ILE A 756 -9.83 38.75 -13.88
CA ILE A 756 -9.64 38.34 -15.28
C ILE A 756 -10.44 39.26 -16.22
N ALA A 757 -11.67 39.61 -15.86
CA ALA A 757 -12.55 40.49 -16.63
C ALA A 757 -11.94 41.89 -16.82
N HIS A 758 -11.20 42.40 -15.82
CA HIS A 758 -10.50 43.68 -15.93
C HIS A 758 -9.45 43.70 -17.06
N ARG A 759 -8.75 42.58 -17.28
CA ARG A 759 -7.72 42.48 -18.34
C ARG A 759 -8.28 42.10 -19.71
N ASN A 760 -9.46 41.50 -19.74
CA ASN A 760 -10.05 40.88 -20.93
C ASN A 760 -11.53 41.32 -21.08
N GLN A 761 -11.73 42.60 -21.36
CA GLN A 761 -13.07 43.14 -21.65
C GLN A 761 -13.61 42.57 -22.98
N ASN A 762 -14.93 42.43 -23.11
CA ASN A 762 -15.64 41.92 -24.30
C ASN A 762 -15.40 40.44 -24.66
N LYS A 763 -15.05 39.59 -23.69
CA LYS A 763 -14.82 38.15 -23.92
C LYS A 763 -15.79 37.27 -23.13
N SER A 764 -15.94 36.02 -23.57
CA SER A 764 -16.67 34.97 -22.85
C SER A 764 -15.76 34.22 -21.87
N PHE A 765 -16.32 33.78 -20.76
CA PHE A 765 -15.64 32.96 -19.76
C PHE A 765 -16.47 31.73 -19.42
N ASP A 766 -15.81 30.59 -19.26
CA ASP A 766 -16.44 29.33 -18.85
C ASP A 766 -16.04 29.00 -17.41
N LEU A 767 -17.01 28.95 -16.51
CA LEU A 767 -16.86 28.48 -15.15
C LEU A 767 -17.34 27.02 -15.05
N VAL A 768 -16.45 26.15 -14.59
CA VAL A 768 -16.76 24.77 -14.21
C VAL A 768 -16.60 24.63 -12.69
N ALA A 769 -17.64 24.21 -11.98
CA ALA A 769 -17.59 24.01 -10.54
C ALA A 769 -18.57 22.92 -10.06
N HIS A 770 -18.41 22.51 -8.80
CA HIS A 770 -19.32 21.55 -8.16
C HIS A 770 -20.75 22.13 -8.03
N SER A 771 -21.77 21.28 -8.16
CA SER A 771 -23.20 21.68 -8.12
C SER A 771 -23.57 22.56 -6.92
N ALA A 772 -23.09 22.23 -5.72
CA ALA A 772 -23.34 22.99 -4.50
C ALA A 772 -22.84 24.45 -4.57
N VAL A 773 -21.69 24.70 -5.22
CA VAL A 773 -21.11 26.04 -5.39
C VAL A 773 -21.92 26.83 -6.41
N ILE A 774 -22.29 26.19 -7.53
CA ILE A 774 -23.09 26.81 -8.59
C ILE A 774 -24.48 27.17 -8.10
N ALA A 775 -25.14 26.28 -7.35
CA ALA A 775 -26.42 26.58 -6.71
C ALA A 775 -26.33 27.80 -5.79
N HIS A 776 -25.24 27.94 -5.04
CA HIS A 776 -25.02 29.11 -4.18
C HIS A 776 -24.80 30.40 -4.99
N ILE A 777 -24.11 30.33 -6.14
CA ILE A 777 -23.96 31.47 -7.06
C ILE A 777 -25.34 31.94 -7.55
N PHE A 778 -26.17 31.03 -8.07
CA PHE A 778 -27.47 31.38 -8.64
C PHE A 778 -28.51 31.84 -7.61
N ASN A 779 -28.46 31.31 -6.39
CA ASN A 779 -29.42 31.67 -5.35
C ASN A 779 -29.01 32.94 -4.60
N ASN A 780 -27.73 33.09 -4.25
CA ASN A 780 -27.29 34.10 -3.29
C ASN A 780 -26.47 35.24 -3.93
N LYS A 781 -25.84 35.00 -5.11
CA LYS A 781 -24.89 35.96 -5.73
C LYS A 781 -25.22 36.30 -7.18
N ARG A 782 -26.41 35.96 -7.66
CA ARG A 782 -26.86 36.24 -9.04
C ARG A 782 -26.79 37.71 -9.42
N ASN A 783 -27.22 38.59 -8.52
CA ASN A 783 -27.15 40.04 -8.75
C ASN A 783 -25.70 40.52 -8.92
N THR A 784 -24.78 39.98 -8.11
CA THR A 784 -23.35 40.30 -8.17
C THR A 784 -22.71 39.85 -9.47
N VAL A 785 -23.03 38.65 -9.95
CA VAL A 785 -22.59 38.16 -11.27
C VAL A 785 -23.10 39.08 -12.37
N SER A 786 -24.39 39.43 -12.35
CA SER A 786 -24.98 40.30 -13.38
C SER A 786 -24.37 41.71 -13.37
N THR A 787 -24.01 42.27 -12.21
CA THR A 787 -23.26 43.53 -12.17
C THR A 787 -21.87 43.41 -12.81
N ILE A 788 -21.15 42.31 -12.55
CA ILE A 788 -19.82 42.10 -13.13
C ILE A 788 -19.91 41.91 -14.66
N GLU A 789 -20.89 41.14 -15.14
CA GLU A 789 -21.12 40.96 -16.58
C GLU A 789 -21.39 42.29 -17.29
N LYS A 790 -22.19 43.18 -16.69
CA LYS A 790 -22.49 44.50 -17.25
C LYS A 790 -21.32 45.47 -17.17
N GLU A 791 -20.60 45.51 -16.05
CA GLU A 791 -19.52 46.45 -15.81
C GLU A 791 -18.31 46.18 -16.73
N PHE A 792 -17.98 44.91 -16.95
CA PHE A 792 -16.85 44.51 -17.78
C PHE A 792 -17.24 44.06 -19.20
N ASN A 793 -18.54 44.08 -19.52
CA ASN A 793 -19.11 43.59 -20.78
C ASN A 793 -18.63 42.18 -21.14
N ILE A 794 -18.75 41.24 -20.21
CA ILE A 794 -18.32 39.84 -20.35
C ILE A 794 -19.53 38.91 -20.30
N THR A 795 -19.39 37.71 -20.87
CA THR A 795 -20.42 36.64 -20.78
C THR A 795 -19.88 35.47 -19.98
N LEU A 796 -20.58 35.07 -18.90
CA LEU A 796 -20.17 33.92 -18.08
C LEU A 796 -21.03 32.69 -18.40
N ASN A 797 -20.43 31.68 -19.03
CA ASN A 797 -21.01 30.36 -19.18
C ASN A 797 -20.71 29.53 -17.93
N ILE A 798 -21.71 28.87 -17.36
CA ILE A 798 -21.55 28.06 -16.16
C ILE A 798 -21.88 26.60 -16.48
N SER A 799 -20.98 25.70 -16.10
CA SER A 799 -21.09 24.26 -16.29
C SER A 799 -20.89 23.53 -14.97
N ILE A 800 -21.67 22.48 -14.76
CA ILE A 800 -21.64 21.69 -13.52
C ILE A 800 -20.77 20.46 -13.74
N ASP A 801 -19.81 20.25 -12.87
CA ASP A 801 -19.03 19.02 -12.81
C ASP A 801 -18.91 18.56 -11.36
N ASN A 802 -19.59 17.44 -11.05
CA ASN A 802 -19.56 16.84 -9.71
C ASN A 802 -18.36 15.89 -9.51
N SER A 803 -17.53 15.68 -10.53
CA SER A 803 -16.25 14.96 -10.37
C SER A 803 -15.16 15.84 -9.75
N LEU A 804 -15.32 17.16 -9.82
CA LEU A 804 -14.45 18.13 -9.16
C LEU A 804 -14.70 18.17 -7.64
N ASP A 805 -13.63 18.33 -6.87
CA ASP A 805 -13.76 18.58 -5.42
C ASP A 805 -14.47 19.92 -5.19
N VAL A 806 -15.25 20.02 -4.11
CA VAL A 806 -16.05 21.22 -3.78
C VAL A 806 -15.18 22.48 -3.70
N ASN A 807 -13.93 22.34 -3.25
CA ASN A 807 -12.98 23.45 -3.15
C ASN A 807 -12.34 23.85 -4.48
N THR A 808 -12.55 23.08 -5.55
CA THR A 808 -11.94 23.28 -6.86
C THR A 808 -12.96 23.82 -7.86
N PHE A 809 -12.54 24.83 -8.61
CA PHE A 809 -13.29 25.36 -9.75
C PHE A 809 -12.30 25.70 -10.86
N VAL A 810 -12.78 25.70 -12.09
CA VAL A 810 -12.00 26.03 -13.28
C VAL A 810 -12.68 27.21 -13.96
N LEU A 811 -11.91 28.27 -14.20
CA LEU A 811 -12.40 29.45 -14.92
C LEU A 811 -11.54 29.63 -16.18
N LYS A 812 -12.14 29.50 -17.36
CA LYS A 812 -11.47 29.58 -18.68
C LYS A 812 -11.99 30.77 -19.47
N GLN A 813 -11.21 31.25 -20.42
CA GLN A 813 -11.65 32.21 -21.44
C GLN A 813 -12.15 31.42 -22.66
N GLY A 814 -13.31 31.76 -23.21
CA GLY A 814 -14.09 30.92 -24.13
C GLY A 814 -13.54 30.75 -25.56
N ASP A 815 -12.35 31.27 -25.90
CA ASP A 815 -11.81 31.23 -27.27
C ASP A 815 -10.71 30.16 -27.51
N ASP A 816 -10.27 29.40 -26.51
CA ASP A 816 -9.24 28.35 -26.69
C ASP A 816 -9.87 26.98 -27.04
N VAL A 817 -10.26 26.82 -28.31
CA VAL A 817 -10.48 25.51 -28.93
C VAL A 817 -9.14 24.95 -29.41
N ASN A 818 -8.29 24.53 -28.47
CA ASN A 818 -7.23 23.52 -28.64
C ASN A 818 -6.36 23.48 -27.38
N SER A 819 -6.29 22.34 -26.67
CA SER A 819 -5.06 21.90 -25.97
C SER A 819 -5.26 20.64 -25.11
N ASN A 820 -4.64 19.54 -25.56
CA ASN A 820 -4.00 18.62 -24.65
C ASN A 820 -2.83 19.36 -23.98
N GLY A 821 -3.03 19.78 -22.72
CA GLY A 821 -1.94 20.15 -21.83
C GLY A 821 -2.05 21.54 -21.19
N TYR A 822 -2.91 21.70 -20.18
CA TYR A 822 -2.76 22.83 -19.23
C TYR A 822 -3.13 22.42 -17.81
N LYS A 823 -2.33 22.90 -16.86
CA LYS A 823 -2.48 22.61 -15.43
C LYS A 823 -3.68 23.38 -14.85
N PRO A 824 -4.52 22.73 -14.03
CA PRO A 824 -5.57 23.43 -13.31
C PRO A 824 -4.93 24.50 -12.40
N LEU A 825 -5.54 25.68 -12.33
CA LEU A 825 -5.25 26.68 -11.30
C LEU A 825 -5.65 26.08 -9.95
N GLN A 826 -4.75 25.30 -9.36
CA GLN A 826 -4.85 24.91 -7.97
C GLN A 826 -4.63 26.14 -7.12
N ASN A 827 -5.39 26.22 -6.04
CA ASN A 827 -5.32 27.26 -5.02
C ASN A 827 -3.95 27.21 -4.32
N SER A 828 -2.91 27.70 -5.00
CA SER A 828 -1.59 28.03 -4.50
C SER A 828 -1.17 29.29 -5.23
N GLY A 829 -0.79 30.33 -4.48
CA GLY A 829 -0.61 31.70 -4.95
C GLY A 829 0.02 31.85 -6.34
N TYR A 830 -0.59 32.75 -7.12
CA TYR A 830 -0.11 33.41 -8.33
C TYR A 830 1.26 32.98 -8.89
N GLN A 831 1.25 32.41 -10.10
CA GLN A 831 2.29 32.66 -11.11
C GLN A 831 1.60 32.98 -12.44
N ILE A 832 1.92 34.14 -13.00
CA ILE A 832 1.55 34.57 -14.35
C ILE A 832 2.76 34.26 -15.23
N GLU A 833 2.59 33.41 -16.25
CA GLU A 833 3.55 33.31 -17.36
C GLU A 833 3.12 34.31 -18.44
N ASP A 834 3.94 35.33 -18.67
CA ASP A 834 3.80 36.23 -19.83
C ASP A 834 4.49 35.56 -21.04
N SER A 835 3.71 35.28 -22.08
CA SER A 835 4.20 34.82 -23.37
C SER A 835 4.60 36.02 -24.24
N SER A 836 5.89 36.35 -24.25
CA SER A 836 6.51 37.10 -25.35
C SER A 836 7.87 36.48 -25.66
N ASN A 837 7.94 35.78 -26.80
CA ASN A 837 9.18 35.34 -27.40
C ASN A 837 9.95 36.56 -27.93
N GLU A 838 11.10 36.86 -27.32
CA GLU A 838 12.24 37.44 -28.03
C GLU A 838 13.47 36.59 -27.70
N GLU A 839 14.13 36.11 -28.76
CA GLU A 839 15.39 35.38 -28.71
C GLU A 839 16.51 36.27 -28.15
N VAL A 840 17.13 35.88 -27.01
CA VAL A 840 18.49 36.34 -26.67
C VAL A 840 19.27 35.22 -25.97
N ASP A 841 20.51 35.07 -26.41
CA ASP A 841 21.53 34.07 -26.11
C ASP A 841 21.68 33.56 -24.66
N ASN A 842 21.93 32.26 -24.59
CA ASN A 842 22.42 31.54 -23.41
C ASN A 842 23.86 31.93 -23.06
N SER A 843 24.05 32.83 -22.10
CA SER A 843 25.19 32.79 -21.18
C SER A 843 24.88 33.57 -19.90
N ASN A 844 25.36 33.06 -18.75
CA ASN A 844 25.22 33.59 -17.38
C ASN A 844 23.97 33.19 -16.57
N LYS A 845 23.96 31.94 -16.09
CA LYS A 845 23.31 31.57 -14.82
C LYS A 845 24.37 31.41 -13.74
N LEU A 846 24.57 32.47 -12.95
CA LEU A 846 25.08 32.46 -11.58
C LEU A 846 25.09 33.92 -11.11
N LEU A 847 24.06 34.35 -10.36
CA LEU A 847 24.14 35.34 -9.29
C LEU A 847 22.74 35.56 -8.70
N GLY A 848 22.66 35.41 -7.38
CA GLY A 848 21.44 35.36 -6.61
C GLY A 848 20.73 36.71 -6.43
N ASN A 849 19.45 36.57 -6.09
CA ASN A 849 18.47 37.59 -5.75
C ASN A 849 19.00 38.67 -4.79
N SER A 850 19.35 39.85 -5.31
CA SER A 850 19.74 41.04 -4.50
C SER A 850 18.56 41.97 -4.17
N TRP A 851 17.34 41.63 -4.61
CA TRP A 851 16.15 42.48 -4.39
C TRP A 851 15.45 42.19 -3.06
N LEU A 852 15.50 40.95 -2.57
CA LEU A 852 14.87 40.53 -1.30
C LEU A 852 15.61 41.11 -0.08
N THR A 853 16.94 41.24 -0.16
CA THR A 853 17.77 41.87 0.87
C THR A 853 17.61 43.39 0.92
N LYS A 854 17.32 44.04 -0.21
CA LYS A 854 17.07 45.49 -0.28
C LYS A 854 15.68 45.92 0.21
N TRP A 855 14.69 45.03 0.14
CA TRP A 855 13.34 45.32 0.63
C TRP A 855 13.23 45.14 2.16
N LEU A 856 13.87 44.10 2.71
CA LEU A 856 13.93 43.88 4.17
C LEU A 856 14.75 44.95 4.91
N SER A 857 15.77 45.53 4.28
CA SER A 857 16.56 46.60 4.91
C SER A 857 15.81 47.94 5.02
N ARG A 858 14.83 48.22 4.14
CA ARG A 858 14.02 49.46 4.18
C ARG A 858 12.85 49.39 5.16
N PHE A 859 12.39 48.18 5.51
CA PHE A 859 11.33 48.00 6.50
C PHE A 859 11.85 48.06 7.95
N LEU A 860 13.14 47.74 8.17
CA LEU A 860 13.80 47.80 9.47
C LEU A 860 14.44 49.15 9.81
N SER A 861 14.45 50.13 8.89
CA SER A 861 15.06 51.46 9.09
C SER A 861 14.02 52.60 9.14
N SER A 862 12.80 52.32 9.62
CA SER A 862 11.84 53.39 10.00
C SER A 862 11.56 53.45 11.50
N ASN A 863 12.39 52.77 12.29
CA ASN A 863 12.78 53.22 13.61
C ASN A 863 14.32 53.27 13.64
N ASN A 864 14.79 54.50 13.42
CA ASN A 864 16.13 54.97 13.03
C ASN A 864 16.55 54.71 11.59
#